data_AF-A0A8I6S6U0-F1
#
_entry.id   AF-A0A8I6S6U0-F1
#
_cell.length_a   1.000
_cell.length_b   1.000
_cell.length_c   1.000
_cell.angle_alpha   90.00
_cell.angle_beta   90.00
_cell.angle_gamma   90.00
#
_symmetry.space_group_name_H-M   'P 1'
#
loop_
_entity.id
_entity.type
_entity.pdbx_description
1 polymer ?
#
loop_
_entity_poly.entity_id
_entity_poly.type
_entity_poly.pdbx_seq_one_letter_code
_entity_poly.pdbx_strand_id
1 'polypeptide(L)'
;MELEWIETIVKKHEKEKSVARVMTMKCEPAVKKGDNYWGDIVRTKLDVVLGSGKKSTKSVICKNMPNIAIQRKLIEEYSFFKSEINMYTQTLRQMESIMEDYNDTEEMLWCEMIGHRCYDLLILEDLRVQNYSVIDRIKMMDMDHTLMAIRSVGKFHAVSKALLMKGLASQDVMRPHILYRDERSLKLVFVGPSETMCEVVATDWGAEWSSMAKRLSTALSKIVETMLRFNEIDESRLNVINHGDCWMNNILFKYDSRKNPVGLKFVDFQMPHYNTFAFDLTYLVYTSVRPEIRRNYYMKILEAYHESLVSNLIRYEIPADQIPSLNDVVTEMERLKPYALYLLCAHLPIMIAPPQSNAFDFSKVSNGHTDAKKGYNLSIFNNPFYVEMMKTDLMHFTNVGILGEDTTDYELPVPYVNSLIGETQAMFTVFKSLQLGNGYPGEVDSESVKMQDSPKSKTQPRLTPGSQDQGPGEKQPHSVWDSTRGLSQSQRGPAVATNRAKSEVGKRDTVNTDRGEHRLGNRNNVAPMAEKHSSYSIRNRRDNREKSHGSSHGHVHEPLPPKFPNEKSKRIDKEWIESVMKRFETDRTIYRIIDYETEPAIPAGDNFTSTLERWKVKLVLGSGKVETRRYIVKVLPKSAVSKHFISSYFLLQKEIKVYEYVFRNIEDVMSAHNDKKDKLWCDLIGYRPYDTIILQDLTELNYRVPKRTDFLDFEHCILATRGLARFHALSKVVVYDNIVDKSSFGPYQLVFDPKSVEAFMEGGVIGLYKGMRNTWGPEWAHIAERVRKVSESVEKRLIALATIDNESNNVINHGDLWLCNILFKYDDYKNMPISVKFIDFQLSHYNSFAWDLTFLLYTSVTPAFRRQHFTAIYDAYFETLIRTLHFYNYSGRYPKREAIDLEMNRLKFLGFVTLCTMYALSLADIEEPFNVEVFGDHPDPKSGFKPEIFESEVYKNTVQQDLSLFFAEGII
;
A
#
# COMPACT_ATOMS: atom_id res chain seq x y z
N MET A 1 7.40 -3.06 16.65
CA MET A 1 7.15 -4.47 16.25
C MET A 1 7.33 -5.34 17.47
N GLU A 2 6.40 -6.27 17.71
CA GLU A 2 6.37 -7.12 18.90
C GLU A 2 6.92 -8.53 18.62
N LEU A 3 7.42 -9.18 19.67
CA LEU A 3 8.07 -10.48 19.58
C LEU A 3 7.08 -11.61 19.21
N GLU A 4 5.85 -11.56 19.70
CA GLU A 4 4.80 -12.56 19.41
C GLU A 4 4.28 -12.44 17.97
N TRP A 5 4.19 -11.21 17.46
CA TRP A 5 3.81 -10.95 16.07
C TRP A 5 4.86 -11.44 15.07
N ILE A 6 6.15 -11.12 15.29
CA ILE A 6 7.22 -11.62 14.40
C ILE A 6 7.41 -13.14 14.55
N GLU A 7 7.20 -13.73 15.74
CA GLU A 7 7.14 -15.18 15.90
C GLU A 7 6.04 -15.80 15.02
N THR A 8 4.83 -15.23 15.04
CA THR A 8 3.69 -15.70 14.24
C THR A 8 3.99 -15.63 12.73
N ILE A 9 4.58 -14.53 12.26
CA ILE A 9 4.95 -14.34 10.85
C ILE A 9 6.03 -15.35 10.43
N VAL A 10 7.12 -15.50 11.20
CA VAL A 10 8.22 -16.43 10.86
C VAL A 10 7.77 -17.89 10.92
N LYS A 11 6.92 -18.27 11.88
CA LYS A 11 6.31 -19.62 11.95
C LYS A 11 5.48 -19.96 10.73
N LYS A 12 4.66 -19.01 10.27
CA LYS A 12 3.82 -19.14 9.08
C LYS A 12 4.68 -19.26 7.82
N HIS A 13 5.70 -18.43 7.71
CA HIS A 13 6.60 -18.40 6.56
C HIS A 13 7.36 -19.72 6.38
N GLU A 14 7.98 -20.26 7.43
CA GLU A 14 8.72 -21.53 7.36
C GLU A 14 7.84 -22.80 7.47
N LYS A 15 6.59 -22.68 6.98
CA LYS A 15 5.60 -23.75 6.78
C LYS A 15 5.48 -24.70 7.99
N GLU A 16 5.27 -24.11 9.17
CA GLU A 16 5.01 -24.76 10.47
C GLU A 16 6.12 -25.69 11.02
N LYS A 17 7.21 -25.96 10.28
CA LYS A 17 8.10 -27.11 10.54
C LYS A 17 9.55 -26.78 10.91
N SER A 18 9.97 -25.51 10.89
CA SER A 18 11.32 -25.12 11.35
C SER A 18 11.31 -24.45 12.73
N VAL A 19 10.61 -23.33 12.94
CA VAL A 19 10.67 -22.53 14.18
C VAL A 19 9.55 -22.90 15.16
N ALA A 20 9.92 -23.28 16.38
CA ALA A 20 8.99 -23.56 17.47
C ALA A 20 8.72 -22.34 18.37
N ARG A 21 9.73 -21.47 18.58
CA ARG A 21 9.62 -20.24 19.39
C ARG A 21 10.72 -19.23 19.07
N VAL A 22 10.44 -17.94 19.12
CA VAL A 22 11.40 -16.83 19.22
C VAL A 22 11.70 -16.59 20.70
N MET A 23 12.97 -16.64 21.09
CA MET A 23 13.41 -16.43 22.47
C MET A 23 13.75 -14.97 22.74
N THR A 24 14.50 -14.34 21.83
CA THR A 24 14.90 -12.93 21.92
C THR A 24 14.98 -12.30 20.54
N MET A 25 14.63 -11.02 20.47
CA MET A 25 14.71 -10.16 19.29
C MET A 25 15.72 -9.04 19.55
N LYS A 26 16.61 -8.76 18.60
CA LYS A 26 17.61 -7.68 18.67
C LYS A 26 17.58 -6.87 17.38
N CYS A 27 17.37 -5.57 17.48
CA CYS A 27 17.25 -4.66 16.35
C CYS A 27 18.49 -3.77 16.23
N GLU A 28 19.02 -3.62 15.02
CA GLU A 28 20.12 -2.72 14.68
C GLU A 28 19.85 -2.01 13.34
N PRO A 29 20.38 -0.80 13.08
CA PRO A 29 20.26 -0.18 11.76
C PRO A 29 20.84 -1.10 10.66
N ALA A 30 20.07 -1.36 9.61
CA ALA A 30 20.53 -2.21 8.51
C ALA A 30 21.54 -1.51 7.61
N VAL A 31 21.33 -0.20 7.40
CA VAL A 31 22.03 0.72 6.50
C VAL A 31 22.54 1.95 7.27
N LYS A 32 23.39 2.79 6.67
CA LYS A 32 23.87 4.04 7.31
C LYS A 32 22.82 5.15 7.14
N LYS A 33 22.95 6.23 7.92
CA LYS A 33 22.12 7.43 7.73
C LYS A 33 22.31 7.97 6.30
N GLY A 34 21.20 8.22 5.59
CA GLY A 34 21.24 8.69 4.21
C GLY A 34 21.61 7.64 3.17
N ASP A 35 21.64 6.34 3.51
CA ASP A 35 21.60 5.24 2.52
C ASP A 35 20.15 4.95 2.03
N ASN A 36 19.13 5.38 2.78
CA ASN A 36 17.72 5.39 2.39
C ASN A 36 17.04 6.70 2.83
N TYR A 37 15.95 7.08 2.15
CA TYR A 37 15.17 8.30 2.34
C TYR A 37 13.68 8.07 2.65
N TRP A 38 13.12 6.89 2.36
CA TRP A 38 11.67 6.65 2.42
C TRP A 38 11.23 5.56 3.43
N GLY A 39 12.11 5.11 4.33
CA GLY A 39 11.77 4.14 5.36
C GLY A 39 12.89 3.84 6.36
N ASP A 40 12.53 3.45 7.59
CA ASP A 40 13.48 3.03 8.62
C ASP A 40 13.86 1.55 8.42
N ILE A 41 15.01 1.31 7.80
CA ILE A 41 15.52 -0.05 7.49
C ILE A 41 16.30 -0.61 8.70
N VAL A 42 15.71 -1.58 9.38
CA VAL A 42 16.21 -2.21 10.61
C VAL A 42 16.53 -3.67 10.33
N ARG A 43 17.72 -4.15 10.71
CA ARG A 43 18.00 -5.59 10.76
C ARG A 43 17.56 -6.13 12.11
N THR A 44 16.77 -7.20 12.06
CA THR A 44 16.22 -7.86 13.23
C THR A 44 16.80 -9.26 13.33
N LYS A 45 17.65 -9.48 14.34
CA LYS A 45 18.22 -10.79 14.69
C LYS A 45 17.30 -11.47 15.68
N LEU A 46 16.87 -12.69 15.34
CA LEU A 46 15.93 -13.51 16.09
C LEU A 46 16.65 -14.75 16.61
N ASP A 47 16.82 -14.88 17.91
CA ASP A 47 17.32 -16.11 18.52
C ASP A 47 16.14 -17.06 18.69
N VAL A 48 16.11 -18.15 17.93
CA VAL A 48 14.97 -19.09 17.82
C VAL A 48 15.29 -20.47 18.37
N VAL A 49 14.27 -21.14 18.90
CA VAL A 49 14.24 -22.59 19.12
C VAL A 49 13.51 -23.23 17.94
N LEU A 50 14.13 -24.21 17.31
CA LEU A 50 13.56 -24.98 16.21
C LEU A 50 12.67 -26.11 16.72
N GLY A 51 11.81 -26.68 15.86
CA GLY A 51 10.95 -27.84 16.18
C GLY A 51 11.71 -29.08 16.66
N SER A 52 13.01 -29.18 16.34
CA SER A 52 13.94 -30.19 16.84
C SER A 52 14.56 -29.87 18.21
N GLY A 53 14.14 -28.80 18.88
CA GLY A 53 14.73 -28.27 20.11
C GLY A 53 16.08 -27.55 19.92
N LYS A 54 16.70 -27.65 18.73
CA LYS A 54 17.96 -26.96 18.41
C LYS A 54 17.77 -25.45 18.44
N LYS A 55 18.68 -24.72 19.10
CA LYS A 55 18.77 -23.26 19.01
C LYS A 55 19.46 -22.82 17.72
N SER A 56 18.98 -21.73 17.13
CA SER A 56 19.57 -21.07 15.96
C SER A 56 19.34 -19.56 16.07
N THR A 57 20.12 -18.76 15.35
CA THR A 57 19.75 -17.36 15.09
C THR A 57 19.27 -17.26 13.63
N LYS A 58 18.23 -16.45 13.39
CA LYS A 58 17.75 -16.02 12.06
C LYS A 58 17.95 -14.50 11.96
N SER A 59 18.08 -13.98 10.74
CA SER A 59 18.22 -12.53 10.49
C SER A 59 17.23 -12.12 9.40
N VAL A 60 16.52 -11.01 9.62
CA VAL A 60 15.54 -10.46 8.68
C VAL A 60 15.74 -8.94 8.58
N ILE A 61 15.31 -8.34 7.46
CA ILE A 61 15.25 -6.90 7.28
C ILE A 61 13.82 -6.43 7.48
N CYS A 62 13.62 -5.40 8.29
CA CYS A 62 12.35 -4.76 8.55
C CYS A 62 12.41 -3.33 7.99
N LYS A 63 11.67 -3.03 6.92
CA LYS A 63 11.45 -1.66 6.43
C LYS A 63 10.20 -1.14 7.12
N ASN A 64 10.35 -0.13 7.98
CA ASN A 64 9.28 0.43 8.80
C ASN A 64 8.91 1.83 8.31
N MET A 65 7.63 2.22 8.42
CA MET A 65 7.19 3.60 8.24
C MET A 65 7.93 4.53 9.23
N PRO A 66 8.55 5.63 8.77
CA PRO A 66 9.25 6.55 9.66
C PRO A 66 8.37 7.17 10.74
N ASN A 67 9.01 7.59 11.83
CA ASN A 67 8.37 8.28 12.95
C ASN A 67 8.25 9.81 12.75
N ILE A 68 8.84 10.37 11.69
CA ILE A 68 8.77 11.80 11.37
C ILE A 68 7.44 12.08 10.66
N ALA A 69 6.54 12.84 11.31
CA ALA A 69 5.17 13.03 10.84
C ALA A 69 5.04 13.61 9.42
N ILE A 70 5.87 14.58 9.04
CA ILE A 70 5.89 15.16 7.68
C ILE A 70 6.31 14.11 6.65
N GLN A 71 7.37 13.36 6.95
CA GLN A 71 7.88 12.29 6.07
C GLN A 71 6.84 11.16 5.93
N ARG A 72 6.19 10.76 7.04
CA ARG A 72 5.08 9.79 7.04
C ARG A 72 3.93 10.25 6.14
N LYS A 73 3.46 11.50 6.30
CA LYS A 73 2.38 12.06 5.46
C LYS A 73 2.72 11.97 3.98
N LEU A 74 3.97 12.27 3.59
CA LEU A 74 4.42 12.16 2.20
C LEU A 74 4.51 10.69 1.73
N ILE A 75 5.00 9.78 2.57
CA ILE A 75 5.07 8.35 2.24
C ILE A 75 3.66 7.74 2.09
N GLU A 76 2.69 8.24 2.83
CA GLU A 76 1.26 7.90 2.70
C GLU A 76 0.68 8.50 1.40
N GLU A 77 0.81 9.82 1.17
CA GLU A 77 0.37 10.55 -0.03
C GLU A 77 0.98 10.02 -1.36
N TYR A 78 2.19 9.50 -1.30
CA TYR A 78 2.88 8.82 -2.40
C TYR A 78 2.84 7.29 -2.32
N SER A 79 2.14 6.71 -1.34
CA SER A 79 1.80 5.28 -1.28
C SER A 79 2.99 4.29 -1.42
N PHE A 80 4.22 4.67 -1.09
CA PHE A 80 5.42 3.85 -1.34
C PHE A 80 5.31 2.43 -0.75
N PHE A 81 4.89 2.31 0.52
CA PHE A 81 4.66 1.03 1.18
C PHE A 81 3.54 0.21 0.53
N LYS A 82 2.53 0.86 -0.05
CA LYS A 82 1.46 0.21 -0.81
C LYS A 82 2.01 -0.38 -2.12
N SER A 83 2.84 0.37 -2.84
CA SER A 83 3.45 -0.07 -4.09
C SER A 83 4.41 -1.25 -3.87
N GLU A 84 5.29 -1.14 -2.87
CA GLU A 84 6.28 -2.18 -2.55
C GLU A 84 5.63 -3.47 -2.04
N ILE A 85 4.63 -3.37 -1.16
CA ILE A 85 3.86 -4.55 -0.71
C ILE A 85 3.13 -5.20 -1.89
N ASN A 86 2.56 -4.44 -2.84
CA ASN A 86 1.92 -5.02 -4.03
C ASN A 86 2.93 -5.77 -4.91
N MET A 87 4.14 -5.24 -5.12
CA MET A 87 5.18 -5.93 -5.88
C MET A 87 5.53 -7.28 -5.23
N TYR A 88 5.83 -7.31 -3.93
CA TYR A 88 6.18 -8.55 -3.23
C TYR A 88 5.01 -9.53 -3.01
N THR A 89 3.75 -9.07 -2.99
CA THR A 89 2.57 -9.94 -2.77
C THR A 89 1.87 -10.41 -4.05
N GLN A 90 2.03 -9.69 -5.16
CA GLN A 90 1.33 -9.97 -6.42
C GLN A 90 2.33 -10.08 -7.57
N THR A 91 2.90 -8.96 -8.00
CA THR A 91 3.62 -8.86 -9.28
C THR A 91 4.83 -9.78 -9.34
N LEU A 92 5.72 -9.75 -8.35
CA LEU A 92 6.92 -10.58 -8.32
C LEU A 92 6.56 -12.08 -8.17
N ARG A 93 5.48 -12.43 -7.46
CA ARG A 93 5.02 -13.83 -7.35
C ARG A 93 4.42 -14.36 -8.65
N GLN A 94 3.78 -13.51 -9.44
CA GLN A 94 3.36 -13.87 -10.80
C GLN A 94 4.56 -13.93 -11.77
N MET A 95 5.59 -13.11 -11.58
CA MET A 95 6.87 -13.25 -12.30
C MET A 95 7.56 -14.58 -11.98
N GLU A 96 7.59 -15.00 -10.71
CA GLU A 96 8.06 -16.34 -10.29
C GLU A 96 7.30 -17.45 -11.01
N SER A 97 5.95 -17.38 -11.02
CA SER A 97 5.11 -18.37 -11.72
C SER A 97 5.40 -18.44 -13.22
N ILE A 98 5.69 -17.32 -13.89
CA ILE A 98 6.06 -17.30 -15.32
C ILE A 98 7.44 -17.91 -15.52
N MET A 99 8.41 -17.64 -14.63
CA MET A 99 9.71 -18.29 -14.69
C MET A 99 9.59 -19.81 -14.50
N GLU A 100 8.72 -20.28 -13.59
CA GLU A 100 8.42 -21.70 -13.40
C GLU A 100 7.75 -22.33 -14.65
N ASP A 101 6.71 -21.69 -15.21
CA ASP A 101 6.01 -22.14 -16.44
C ASP A 101 6.99 -22.40 -17.60
N TYR A 102 7.94 -21.47 -17.80
CA TYR A 102 8.94 -21.53 -18.87
C TYR A 102 10.24 -22.29 -18.48
N ASN A 103 10.24 -22.98 -17.34
CA ASN A 103 11.38 -23.77 -16.82
C ASN A 103 12.68 -22.94 -16.66
N ASP A 104 12.55 -21.65 -16.38
CA ASP A 104 13.64 -20.73 -16.12
C ASP A 104 14.19 -20.97 -14.70
N THR A 105 15.30 -21.69 -14.64
CA THR A 105 15.94 -22.16 -13.40
C THR A 105 17.12 -21.28 -12.95
N GLU A 106 17.25 -20.07 -13.51
CA GLU A 106 18.25 -19.09 -13.08
C GLU A 106 17.87 -18.45 -11.72
N GLU A 107 18.84 -17.81 -11.03
CA GLU A 107 18.58 -17.20 -9.72
C GLU A 107 17.59 -16.03 -9.82
N MET A 108 16.49 -16.08 -9.04
CA MET A 108 15.47 -15.03 -8.97
C MET A 108 16.09 -13.66 -8.68
N LEU A 109 15.59 -12.60 -9.32
CA LEU A 109 16.23 -11.27 -9.26
C LEU A 109 15.85 -10.44 -8.02
N TRP A 110 15.09 -10.99 -7.07
CA TRP A 110 14.63 -10.32 -5.85
C TRP A 110 14.83 -11.19 -4.59
N CYS A 111 14.74 -10.57 -3.42
CA CYS A 111 14.68 -11.25 -2.13
C CYS A 111 13.25 -11.76 -1.83
N GLU A 112 13.13 -12.70 -0.90
CA GLU A 112 11.83 -13.14 -0.41
C GLU A 112 11.24 -12.17 0.65
N MET A 113 9.95 -11.84 0.52
CA MET A 113 9.19 -11.19 1.59
C MET A 113 8.61 -12.25 2.53
N ILE A 114 9.05 -12.21 3.78
CA ILE A 114 8.69 -13.12 4.87
C ILE A 114 7.30 -12.77 5.43
N GLY A 115 6.95 -11.48 5.42
CA GLY A 115 5.63 -10.98 5.80
C GLY A 115 5.55 -9.45 5.75
N HIS A 116 4.37 -8.90 6.05
CA HIS A 116 4.13 -7.46 6.05
C HIS A 116 3.01 -7.10 7.04
N ARG A 117 2.91 -5.81 7.38
CA ARG A 117 1.71 -5.19 7.93
C ARG A 117 1.25 -4.11 6.96
N CYS A 118 -0.05 -4.01 6.73
CA CYS A 118 -0.61 -3.10 5.74
C CYS A 118 -0.19 -1.65 6.02
N TYR A 119 0.29 -0.99 4.97
CA TYR A 119 0.69 0.43 4.91
C TYR A 119 1.97 0.85 5.68
N ASP A 120 2.56 0.03 6.57
CA ASP A 120 3.63 0.52 7.45
C ASP A 120 4.83 -0.42 7.76
N LEU A 121 4.83 -1.68 7.31
CA LEU A 121 5.95 -2.60 7.58
C LEU A 121 6.09 -3.70 6.51
N LEU A 122 7.31 -3.86 5.98
CA LEU A 122 7.74 -5.05 5.24
C LEU A 122 8.80 -5.82 6.04
N ILE A 123 8.70 -7.15 6.07
CA ILE A 123 9.77 -8.05 6.52
C ILE A 123 10.31 -8.80 5.30
N LEU A 124 11.58 -8.55 4.97
CA LEU A 124 12.32 -9.14 3.87
C LEU A 124 13.45 -10.06 4.41
N GLU A 125 13.94 -10.96 3.57
CA GLU A 125 15.15 -11.73 3.85
C GLU A 125 16.39 -10.83 4.04
N ASP A 126 17.22 -11.12 5.06
CA ASP A 126 18.54 -10.48 5.20
C ASP A 126 19.57 -11.17 4.29
N LEU A 127 19.55 -10.76 3.01
CA LEU A 127 20.44 -11.25 1.96
C LEU A 127 21.94 -11.27 2.32
N ARG A 128 22.39 -10.48 3.32
CA ARG A 128 23.77 -10.55 3.83
C ARG A 128 24.16 -11.93 4.35
N VAL A 129 23.19 -12.73 4.82
CA VAL A 129 23.41 -14.13 5.23
C VAL A 129 23.81 -15.02 4.04
N GLN A 130 23.44 -14.64 2.82
CA GLN A 130 23.82 -15.29 1.56
C GLN A 130 25.06 -14.66 0.88
N ASN A 131 25.85 -13.85 1.60
CA ASN A 131 27.03 -13.09 1.09
C ASN A 131 26.70 -12.04 0.01
N TYR A 132 25.49 -11.49 0.01
CA TYR A 132 25.14 -10.33 -0.79
C TYR A 132 25.48 -9.00 -0.10
N SER A 133 25.98 -8.02 -0.85
CA SER A 133 26.15 -6.64 -0.39
C SER A 133 26.00 -5.61 -1.51
N VAL A 134 25.48 -4.44 -1.18
CA VAL A 134 25.55 -3.23 -2.03
C VAL A 134 27.01 -2.84 -2.29
N ILE A 135 27.27 -2.16 -3.41
CA ILE A 135 28.58 -1.57 -3.69
C ILE A 135 28.81 -0.28 -2.89
N ASP A 136 30.06 0.22 -2.92
CA ASP A 136 30.40 1.52 -2.34
C ASP A 136 29.95 2.64 -3.29
N ARG A 137 28.92 3.40 -2.89
CA ARG A 137 28.29 4.44 -3.71
C ARG A 137 29.24 5.57 -4.17
N ILE A 138 30.35 5.79 -3.46
CA ILE A 138 31.38 6.76 -3.87
C ILE A 138 32.25 6.18 -5.00
N LYS A 139 32.41 4.85 -5.06
CA LYS A 139 33.18 4.17 -6.11
C LYS A 139 32.38 3.93 -7.39
N MET A 140 31.06 3.83 -7.30
CA MET A 140 30.15 3.51 -8.42
C MET A 140 30.48 2.15 -9.09
N MET A 141 29.61 1.68 -9.98
CA MET A 141 29.82 0.41 -10.69
C MET A 141 31.02 0.49 -11.65
N ASP A 142 31.89 -0.52 -11.58
CA ASP A 142 32.82 -0.85 -12.66
C ASP A 142 32.11 -1.64 -13.78
N MET A 143 32.86 -2.09 -14.79
CA MET A 143 32.31 -2.72 -15.99
C MET A 143 31.62 -4.05 -15.69
N ASP A 144 32.13 -4.87 -14.76
CA ASP A 144 31.58 -6.19 -14.49
C ASP A 144 30.28 -6.08 -13.68
N HIS A 145 30.25 -5.17 -12.70
CA HIS A 145 29.01 -4.81 -11.99
C HIS A 145 27.97 -4.20 -12.94
N THR A 146 28.40 -3.31 -13.85
CA THR A 146 27.53 -2.68 -14.85
C THR A 146 26.92 -3.73 -15.78
N LEU A 147 27.74 -4.61 -16.36
CA LEU A 147 27.26 -5.65 -17.28
C LEU A 147 26.33 -6.66 -16.58
N MET A 148 26.57 -6.98 -15.31
CA MET A 148 25.65 -7.82 -14.54
C MET A 148 24.31 -7.11 -14.29
N ALA A 149 24.33 -5.89 -13.76
CA ALA A 149 23.13 -5.13 -13.45
C ALA A 149 22.25 -4.89 -14.69
N ILE A 150 22.87 -4.45 -15.80
CA ILE A 150 22.18 -4.14 -17.04
C ILE A 150 21.56 -5.39 -17.69
N ARG A 151 22.24 -6.55 -17.61
CA ARG A 151 21.66 -7.83 -18.06
C ARG A 151 20.51 -8.28 -17.16
N SER A 152 20.60 -8.10 -15.84
CA SER A 152 19.49 -8.37 -14.92
C SER A 152 18.28 -7.46 -15.15
N VAL A 153 18.47 -6.17 -15.46
CA VAL A 153 17.38 -5.26 -15.87
C VAL A 153 16.73 -5.75 -17.17
N GLY A 154 17.52 -6.17 -18.16
CA GLY A 154 17.01 -6.77 -19.41
C GLY A 154 16.12 -8.00 -19.17
N LYS A 155 16.51 -8.89 -18.26
CA LYS A 155 15.68 -10.03 -17.86
C LYS A 155 14.41 -9.60 -17.11
N PHE A 156 14.53 -8.74 -16.11
CA PHE A 156 13.38 -8.25 -15.32
C PHE A 156 12.31 -7.62 -16.23
N HIS A 157 12.73 -6.77 -17.18
CA HIS A 157 11.87 -6.19 -18.19
C HIS A 157 11.18 -7.24 -19.07
N ALA A 158 11.91 -8.26 -19.54
CA ALA A 158 11.32 -9.34 -20.34
C ALA A 158 10.27 -10.16 -19.57
N VAL A 159 10.52 -10.54 -18.32
CA VAL A 159 9.52 -11.23 -17.47
C VAL A 159 8.30 -10.33 -17.27
N SER A 160 8.50 -9.01 -17.06
CA SER A 160 7.38 -8.07 -16.94
C SER A 160 6.54 -7.97 -18.21
N LYS A 161 7.15 -7.97 -19.41
CA LYS A 161 6.43 -7.95 -20.68
C LYS A 161 5.58 -9.22 -20.86
N ALA A 162 6.09 -10.39 -20.46
CA ALA A 162 5.32 -11.63 -20.44
C ALA A 162 4.15 -11.59 -19.45
N LEU A 163 4.37 -11.04 -18.26
CA LEU A 163 3.33 -10.85 -17.23
C LEU A 163 2.18 -9.95 -17.72
N LEU A 164 2.54 -8.85 -18.39
CA LEU A 164 1.63 -7.90 -19.00
C LEU A 164 0.84 -8.53 -20.15
N MET A 165 1.50 -9.27 -21.05
CA MET A 165 0.84 -9.95 -22.17
C MET A 165 -0.11 -11.07 -21.75
N LYS A 166 0.18 -11.78 -20.65
CA LYS A 166 -0.74 -12.78 -20.07
C LYS A 166 -1.90 -12.15 -19.28
N GLY A 167 -1.97 -10.81 -19.19
CA GLY A 167 -3.04 -10.07 -18.51
C GLY A 167 -3.03 -10.19 -16.98
N LEU A 168 -1.94 -10.70 -16.40
CA LEU A 168 -1.85 -11.02 -14.98
C LEU A 168 -1.58 -9.79 -14.11
N ALA A 169 -0.96 -8.75 -14.66
CA ALA A 169 -0.78 -7.44 -14.02
C ALA A 169 -1.62 -6.35 -14.73
N SER A 170 -2.30 -5.50 -13.94
CA SER A 170 -3.04 -4.34 -14.47
C SER A 170 -2.13 -3.11 -14.58
N GLN A 171 -2.02 -2.60 -15.79
CA GLN A 171 -1.25 -1.40 -16.13
C GLN A 171 -1.86 -0.15 -15.47
N ASP A 172 -3.20 -0.10 -15.39
CA ASP A 172 -4.01 0.98 -14.79
C ASP A 172 -3.66 1.26 -13.31
N VAL A 173 -3.09 0.26 -12.61
CA VAL A 173 -2.68 0.36 -11.20
C VAL A 173 -1.22 0.82 -11.04
N MET A 174 -0.46 0.84 -12.15
CA MET A 174 0.97 1.16 -12.21
C MET A 174 1.28 2.36 -13.11
N ARG A 175 0.29 3.20 -13.43
CA ARG A 175 0.48 4.45 -14.22
C ARG A 175 -0.01 5.67 -13.44
N PRO A 176 0.63 6.84 -13.58
CA PRO A 176 1.99 7.08 -14.10
C PRO A 176 3.04 6.83 -12.99
N HIS A 177 4.32 7.20 -13.21
CA HIS A 177 5.36 7.06 -12.18
C HIS A 177 5.04 7.90 -10.93
N ILE A 178 5.19 7.30 -9.74
CA ILE A 178 4.54 7.77 -8.52
C ILE A 178 5.02 9.15 -8.03
N LEU A 179 6.27 9.51 -8.31
CA LEU A 179 6.85 10.85 -8.04
C LEU A 179 6.88 11.79 -9.26
N TYR A 180 6.54 11.31 -10.47
CA TYR A 180 6.52 12.13 -11.69
C TYR A 180 5.10 12.42 -12.18
N ARG A 181 4.08 11.95 -11.44
CA ARG A 181 2.66 11.95 -11.82
C ARG A 181 2.01 13.33 -12.01
N ASP A 182 2.54 14.35 -11.36
CA ASP A 182 1.96 15.69 -11.31
C ASP A 182 3.05 16.77 -11.13
N GLU A 183 2.72 18.01 -11.50
CA GLU A 183 3.63 19.16 -11.42
C GLU A 183 4.16 19.43 -10.00
N ARG A 184 3.33 19.22 -8.97
CA ARG A 184 3.72 19.44 -7.56
C ARG A 184 4.81 18.45 -7.13
N SER A 185 4.73 17.21 -7.61
CA SER A 185 5.70 16.13 -7.34
C SER A 185 6.99 16.37 -8.12
N LEU A 186 6.89 16.75 -9.40
CA LEU A 186 8.03 17.16 -10.21
C LEU A 186 8.74 18.40 -9.64
N LYS A 187 8.01 19.35 -9.05
CA LYS A 187 8.60 20.49 -8.33
C LYS A 187 9.43 20.06 -7.11
N LEU A 188 8.94 19.07 -6.36
CA LEU A 188 9.65 18.52 -5.21
C LEU A 188 10.96 17.83 -5.60
N VAL A 189 10.91 16.89 -6.56
CA VAL A 189 12.02 15.97 -6.86
C VAL A 189 12.97 16.43 -7.97
N PHE A 190 12.55 17.39 -8.80
CA PHE A 190 13.36 17.90 -9.90
C PHE A 190 13.58 19.41 -9.85
N VAL A 191 12.55 20.25 -9.72
CA VAL A 191 12.72 21.71 -9.83
C VAL A 191 13.56 22.26 -8.67
N GLY A 192 13.14 22.06 -7.41
CA GLY A 192 13.87 22.58 -6.23
C GLY A 192 15.37 22.24 -6.16
N PRO A 193 15.83 20.99 -6.39
CA PRO A 193 17.26 20.70 -6.42
C PRO A 193 17.95 21.23 -7.68
N SER A 194 17.24 21.34 -8.81
CA SER A 194 17.81 21.90 -10.05
C SER A 194 17.99 23.43 -9.99
N GLU A 195 17.08 24.15 -9.34
CA GLU A 195 17.25 25.57 -9.00
C GLU A 195 18.46 25.77 -8.08
N THR A 196 18.61 24.90 -7.07
CA THR A 196 19.76 24.90 -6.15
C THR A 196 21.07 24.68 -6.91
N MET A 197 21.08 23.74 -7.86
CA MET A 197 22.21 23.49 -8.77
C MET A 197 22.55 24.72 -9.63
N CYS A 198 21.56 25.32 -10.30
CA CYS A 198 21.77 26.52 -11.13
C CYS A 198 22.43 27.67 -10.37
N GLU A 199 22.01 27.93 -9.13
CA GLU A 199 22.61 28.97 -8.29
C GLU A 199 24.06 28.64 -7.92
N VAL A 200 24.34 27.42 -7.47
CA VAL A 200 25.70 27.00 -7.09
C VAL A 200 26.66 27.03 -8.30
N VAL A 201 26.20 26.66 -9.49
CA VAL A 201 27.00 26.81 -10.73
C VAL A 201 27.23 28.30 -11.07
N ALA A 202 26.27 29.18 -10.78
CA ALA A 202 26.39 30.61 -11.04
C ALA A 202 27.33 31.33 -10.06
N THR A 203 27.39 30.90 -8.78
CA THR A 203 28.15 31.59 -7.72
C THR A 203 29.50 30.95 -7.41
N ASP A 204 29.58 29.62 -7.36
CA ASP A 204 30.69 28.93 -6.68
C ASP A 204 31.63 28.19 -7.65
N TRP A 205 31.15 27.85 -8.86
CA TRP A 205 31.88 27.00 -9.80
C TRP A 205 32.95 27.71 -10.65
N GLY A 206 33.02 29.04 -10.58
CA GLY A 206 33.91 29.88 -11.41
C GLY A 206 33.14 30.68 -12.46
N ALA A 207 33.63 31.89 -12.76
CA ALA A 207 32.97 32.83 -13.67
C ALA A 207 32.87 32.29 -15.12
N GLU A 208 33.69 31.32 -15.49
CA GLU A 208 33.62 30.62 -16.78
C GLU A 208 32.39 29.69 -16.89
N TRP A 209 31.72 29.36 -15.77
CA TRP A 209 30.49 28.56 -15.73
C TRP A 209 29.20 29.38 -15.65
N SER A 210 29.27 30.71 -15.48
CA SER A 210 28.07 31.56 -15.37
C SER A 210 27.20 31.55 -16.64
N SER A 211 27.79 31.33 -17.83
CA SER A 211 27.05 31.11 -19.08
C SER A 211 26.33 29.75 -19.08
N MET A 212 26.98 28.70 -18.56
CA MET A 212 26.40 27.37 -18.41
C MET A 212 25.25 27.37 -17.40
N ALA A 213 25.35 28.11 -16.29
CA ALA A 213 24.27 28.28 -15.33
C ALA A 213 23.00 28.88 -15.98
N LYS A 214 23.15 29.85 -16.89
CA LYS A 214 22.02 30.40 -17.66
C LYS A 214 21.39 29.34 -18.58
N ARG A 215 22.20 28.62 -19.36
CA ARG A 215 21.71 27.55 -20.26
C ARG A 215 21.01 26.43 -19.49
N LEU A 216 21.58 26.01 -18.35
CA LEU A 216 20.97 25.09 -17.41
C LEU A 216 19.60 25.61 -16.93
N SER A 217 19.51 26.86 -16.47
CA SER A 217 18.25 27.44 -16.02
C SER A 217 17.17 27.47 -17.11
N THR A 218 17.54 27.62 -18.39
CA THR A 218 16.59 27.58 -19.52
C THR A 218 16.17 26.16 -19.89
N ALA A 219 17.07 25.17 -19.84
CA ALA A 219 16.68 23.77 -20.05
C ALA A 219 15.83 23.24 -18.90
N LEU A 220 16.19 23.58 -17.66
CA LEU A 220 15.53 23.11 -16.44
C LEU A 220 14.17 23.78 -16.19
N SER A 221 13.85 24.93 -16.80
CA SER A 221 12.49 25.47 -16.74
C SER A 221 11.47 24.64 -17.54
N LYS A 222 11.92 23.86 -18.53
CA LYS A 222 11.09 22.90 -19.29
C LYS A 222 10.96 21.51 -18.65
N ILE A 223 11.49 21.32 -17.43
CA ILE A 223 11.58 20.00 -16.77
C ILE A 223 10.22 19.37 -16.51
N VAL A 224 9.23 20.15 -16.04
CA VAL A 224 7.88 19.66 -15.74
C VAL A 224 7.18 19.17 -17.00
N GLU A 225 7.12 20.04 -18.02
CA GLU A 225 6.53 19.77 -19.34
C GLU A 225 7.16 18.53 -20.00
N THR A 226 8.49 18.43 -19.96
CA THR A 226 9.23 17.29 -20.54
C THR A 226 8.95 15.99 -19.79
N MET A 227 8.94 16.00 -18.46
CA MET A 227 8.67 14.81 -17.66
C MET A 227 7.21 14.36 -17.74
N LEU A 228 6.25 15.30 -17.85
CA LEU A 228 4.84 14.96 -18.11
C LEU A 228 4.69 14.27 -19.47
N ARG A 229 5.29 14.79 -20.55
CA ARG A 229 5.36 14.09 -21.84
C ARG A 229 6.01 12.71 -21.75
N PHE A 230 7.04 12.52 -20.93
CA PHE A 230 7.65 11.20 -20.74
C PHE A 230 6.78 10.22 -19.93
N ASN A 231 5.71 10.67 -19.25
CA ASN A 231 4.69 9.80 -18.68
C ASN A 231 3.60 9.41 -19.69
N GLU A 232 3.51 10.06 -20.86
CA GLU A 232 2.60 9.67 -21.94
C GLU A 232 3.06 8.34 -22.54
N ILE A 233 2.13 7.40 -22.67
CA ILE A 233 2.43 6.03 -23.05
C ILE A 233 2.24 5.84 -24.55
N ASP A 234 3.36 5.67 -25.26
CA ASP A 234 3.38 5.25 -26.66
C ASP A 234 3.37 3.71 -26.71
N GLU A 235 2.19 3.12 -26.94
CA GLU A 235 2.02 1.65 -27.03
C GLU A 235 2.61 1.04 -28.31
N SER A 236 3.18 1.84 -29.24
CA SER A 236 4.00 1.32 -30.33
C SER A 236 5.42 0.96 -29.90
N ARG A 237 5.83 1.36 -28.69
CA ARG A 237 7.15 1.07 -28.09
C ARG A 237 7.08 -0.10 -27.11
N LEU A 238 8.26 -0.63 -26.76
CA LEU A 238 8.36 -1.61 -25.67
C LEU A 238 8.14 -0.93 -24.31
N ASN A 239 6.90 -1.00 -23.83
CA ASN A 239 6.55 -0.67 -22.45
C ASN A 239 6.63 -1.91 -21.54
N VAL A 240 7.09 -1.71 -20.31
CA VAL A 240 7.44 -2.73 -19.31
C VAL A 240 7.07 -2.25 -17.90
N ILE A 241 7.07 -3.14 -16.91
CA ILE A 241 7.06 -2.72 -15.50
C ILE A 241 8.51 -2.39 -15.12
N ASN A 242 8.81 -1.11 -14.96
CA ASN A 242 10.08 -0.62 -14.42
C ASN A 242 10.11 -0.78 -12.90
N HIS A 243 11.30 -0.87 -12.32
CA HIS A 243 11.59 -0.75 -10.88
C HIS A 243 11.38 0.69 -10.38
N GLY A 244 11.65 1.69 -11.23
CA GLY A 244 11.51 3.12 -10.98
C GLY A 244 12.64 3.73 -10.13
N ASP A 245 13.00 3.05 -9.04
CA ASP A 245 14.09 3.43 -8.13
C ASP A 245 15.37 2.60 -8.42
N CYS A 246 15.78 2.52 -9.70
CA CYS A 246 16.82 1.60 -10.16
C CYS A 246 18.24 2.20 -10.06
N TRP A 247 18.83 2.18 -8.85
CA TRP A 247 20.20 2.63 -8.60
C TRP A 247 20.97 1.69 -7.66
N MET A 248 22.29 1.85 -7.61
CA MET A 248 23.23 0.93 -6.95
C MET A 248 22.98 0.63 -5.45
N ASN A 249 22.29 1.50 -4.70
CA ASN A 249 21.92 1.18 -3.31
C ASN A 249 20.80 0.13 -3.23
N ASN A 250 19.95 0.05 -4.26
CA ASN A 250 18.84 -0.89 -4.40
C ASN A 250 19.28 -2.19 -5.12
N ILE A 251 20.58 -2.34 -5.40
CA ILE A 251 21.18 -3.51 -6.06
C ILE A 251 22.23 -4.14 -5.13
N LEU A 252 21.98 -5.37 -4.71
CA LEU A 252 22.96 -6.15 -3.96
C LEU A 252 23.64 -7.16 -4.89
N PHE A 253 24.97 -7.24 -4.81
CA PHE A 253 25.79 -8.18 -5.55
C PHE A 253 26.33 -9.28 -4.61
N LYS A 254 26.43 -10.50 -5.15
CA LYS A 254 27.03 -11.69 -4.54
C LYS A 254 28.39 -11.92 -5.18
N TYR A 255 29.40 -12.29 -4.40
CA TYR A 255 30.79 -12.31 -4.85
C TYR A 255 31.41 -13.71 -4.80
N ASP A 256 32.27 -14.02 -5.76
CA ASP A 256 33.14 -15.21 -5.70
C ASP A 256 34.36 -14.99 -4.79
N SER A 257 35.18 -16.04 -4.65
CA SER A 257 36.44 -15.99 -3.89
C SER A 257 37.48 -14.98 -4.40
N ARG A 258 37.32 -14.46 -5.63
CA ARG A 258 38.18 -13.45 -6.26
C ARG A 258 37.60 -12.03 -6.20
N LYS A 259 36.37 -11.88 -5.67
CA LYS A 259 35.56 -10.66 -5.64
C LYS A 259 34.99 -10.23 -7.00
N ASN A 260 34.81 -11.17 -7.93
CA ASN A 260 33.97 -10.94 -9.11
C ASN A 260 32.49 -10.99 -8.69
N PRO A 261 31.60 -10.14 -9.25
CA PRO A 261 30.17 -10.30 -9.06
C PRO A 261 29.68 -11.58 -9.79
N VAL A 262 28.92 -12.42 -9.11
CA VAL A 262 28.41 -13.73 -9.61
C VAL A 262 26.91 -13.95 -9.37
N GLY A 263 26.21 -12.95 -8.84
CA GLY A 263 24.76 -12.98 -8.65
C GLY A 263 24.25 -11.61 -8.18
N LEU A 264 22.98 -11.31 -8.46
CA LEU A 264 22.38 -9.99 -8.22
C LEU A 264 20.99 -10.12 -7.59
N LYS A 265 20.62 -9.16 -6.73
CA LYS A 265 19.27 -8.98 -6.20
C LYS A 265 18.88 -7.50 -6.21
N PHE A 266 17.74 -7.20 -6.82
CA PHE A 266 17.02 -5.94 -6.64
C PHE A 266 16.21 -5.95 -5.33
N VAL A 267 16.11 -4.79 -4.70
CA VAL A 267 15.32 -4.54 -3.49
C VAL A 267 14.72 -3.13 -3.54
N ASP A 268 13.75 -2.85 -2.68
CA ASP A 268 13.10 -1.54 -2.59
C ASP A 268 12.29 -1.15 -3.85
N PHE A 269 11.32 -2.01 -4.17
CA PHE A 269 10.36 -1.82 -5.26
C PHE A 269 9.27 -0.78 -4.90
N GLN A 270 9.66 0.41 -4.44
CA GLN A 270 8.73 1.44 -3.97
C GLN A 270 8.15 2.35 -5.07
N MET A 271 8.78 2.41 -6.25
CA MET A 271 8.34 3.24 -7.39
C MET A 271 8.00 2.47 -8.70
N PRO A 272 7.41 1.26 -8.63
CA PRO A 272 7.14 0.43 -9.80
C PRO A 272 6.12 1.12 -10.71
N HIS A 273 6.36 1.11 -12.01
CA HIS A 273 5.47 1.77 -12.97
C HIS A 273 5.51 1.14 -14.36
N TYR A 274 4.39 1.19 -15.07
CA TYR A 274 4.32 0.82 -16.49
C TYR A 274 4.71 2.02 -17.35
N ASN A 275 5.83 1.91 -18.06
CA ASN A 275 6.28 2.88 -19.08
C ASN A 275 7.41 2.23 -19.92
N THR A 276 8.05 3.01 -20.78
CA THR A 276 9.27 2.62 -21.50
C THR A 276 10.35 2.06 -20.56
N PHE A 277 11.06 1.03 -21.00
CA PHE A 277 12.20 0.43 -20.29
C PHE A 277 13.37 1.40 -20.08
N ALA A 278 13.41 2.50 -20.83
CA ALA A 278 14.48 3.48 -20.77
C ALA A 278 14.47 4.31 -19.48
N PHE A 279 13.39 4.27 -18.68
CA PHE A 279 13.37 4.89 -17.34
C PHE A 279 14.41 4.25 -16.41
N ASP A 280 14.31 2.94 -16.17
CA ASP A 280 15.27 2.20 -15.34
C ASP A 280 16.70 2.26 -15.88
N LEU A 281 16.88 2.11 -17.20
CA LEU A 281 18.22 2.19 -17.80
C LEU A 281 18.84 3.58 -17.65
N THR A 282 18.09 4.66 -17.89
CA THR A 282 18.62 6.02 -17.75
C THR A 282 18.92 6.32 -16.28
N TYR A 283 18.07 5.88 -15.35
CA TYR A 283 18.31 5.96 -13.91
C TYR A 283 19.63 5.28 -13.54
N LEU A 284 19.77 3.99 -13.87
CA LEU A 284 20.91 3.17 -13.48
C LEU A 284 22.22 3.65 -14.13
N VAL A 285 22.20 3.91 -15.44
CA VAL A 285 23.40 4.29 -16.19
C VAL A 285 23.92 5.67 -15.77
N TYR A 286 23.04 6.66 -15.55
CA TYR A 286 23.51 8.02 -15.22
C TYR A 286 23.76 8.25 -13.72
N THR A 287 23.09 7.53 -12.82
CA THR A 287 23.31 7.68 -11.36
C THR A 287 24.39 6.76 -10.79
N SER A 288 24.66 5.60 -11.41
CA SER A 288 25.33 4.48 -10.73
C SER A 288 26.51 3.84 -11.48
N VAL A 289 26.66 4.08 -12.79
CA VAL A 289 27.84 3.64 -13.56
C VAL A 289 28.91 4.73 -13.52
N ARG A 290 30.19 4.36 -13.37
CA ARG A 290 31.31 5.33 -13.43
C ARG A 290 31.25 6.17 -14.71
N PRO A 291 31.43 7.50 -14.64
CA PRO A 291 31.35 8.37 -15.82
C PRO A 291 32.27 7.96 -16.97
N GLU A 292 33.51 7.56 -16.67
CA GLU A 292 34.48 7.07 -17.66
C GLU A 292 33.97 5.83 -18.39
N ILE A 293 33.27 4.93 -17.69
CA ILE A 293 32.72 3.70 -18.25
C ILE A 293 31.47 4.02 -19.08
N ARG A 294 30.56 4.83 -18.52
CA ARG A 294 29.35 5.31 -19.22
C ARG A 294 29.72 6.00 -20.54
N ARG A 295 30.69 6.91 -20.53
CA ARG A 295 31.10 7.71 -21.69
C ARG A 295 31.83 6.87 -22.75
N ASN A 296 32.77 6.01 -22.35
CA ASN A 296 33.60 5.25 -23.30
C ASN A 296 32.96 3.93 -23.80
N TYR A 297 31.98 3.38 -23.07
CA TYR A 297 31.39 2.07 -23.39
C TYR A 297 29.85 2.09 -23.50
N TYR A 298 29.25 3.25 -23.74
CA TYR A 298 27.78 3.43 -23.82
C TYR A 298 27.08 2.40 -24.71
N MET A 299 27.54 2.25 -25.97
CA MET A 299 26.98 1.28 -26.91
C MET A 299 27.09 -0.17 -26.41
N LYS A 300 28.23 -0.54 -25.83
CA LYS A 300 28.46 -1.88 -25.25
C LYS A 300 27.55 -2.18 -24.04
N ILE A 301 27.13 -1.14 -23.32
CA ILE A 301 26.13 -1.26 -22.25
C ILE A 301 24.74 -1.52 -22.85
N LEU A 302 24.35 -0.79 -23.91
CA LEU A 302 23.06 -0.98 -24.60
C LEU A 302 22.99 -2.31 -25.36
N GLU A 303 24.09 -2.77 -25.95
CA GLU A 303 24.25 -4.11 -26.54
C GLU A 303 24.01 -5.19 -25.49
N ALA A 304 24.69 -5.12 -24.33
CA ALA A 304 24.52 -6.11 -23.26
C ALA A 304 23.10 -6.10 -22.64
N TYR A 305 22.40 -4.96 -22.64
CA TYR A 305 20.98 -4.89 -22.32
C TYR A 305 20.15 -5.64 -23.38
N HIS A 306 20.34 -5.29 -24.65
CA HIS A 306 19.57 -5.82 -25.78
C HIS A 306 19.72 -7.34 -25.92
N GLU A 307 20.94 -7.87 -25.80
CA GLU A 307 21.23 -9.31 -25.73
C GLU A 307 20.37 -10.02 -24.66
N SER A 308 20.36 -9.50 -23.43
CA SER A 308 19.62 -10.10 -22.31
C SER A 308 18.11 -9.97 -22.49
N LEU A 309 17.65 -8.79 -22.91
CA LEU A 309 16.25 -8.52 -23.18
C LEU A 309 15.71 -9.47 -24.26
N VAL A 310 16.32 -9.49 -25.45
CA VAL A 310 15.85 -10.30 -26.59
C VAL A 310 15.87 -11.79 -26.26
N SER A 311 16.95 -12.29 -25.64
CA SER A 311 17.05 -13.71 -25.29
C SER A 311 15.95 -14.15 -24.30
N ASN A 312 15.55 -13.29 -23.35
CA ASN A 312 14.46 -13.58 -22.42
C ASN A 312 13.06 -13.32 -23.04
N LEU A 313 12.88 -12.32 -23.91
CA LEU A 313 11.63 -12.12 -24.66
C LEU A 313 11.33 -13.35 -25.55
N ILE A 314 12.35 -13.92 -26.21
CA ILE A 314 12.23 -15.17 -26.97
C ILE A 314 11.90 -16.35 -26.04
N ARG A 315 12.56 -16.45 -24.87
CA ARG A 315 12.31 -17.51 -23.87
C ARG A 315 10.85 -17.55 -23.41
N TYR A 316 10.22 -16.39 -23.21
CA TYR A 316 8.83 -16.28 -22.76
C TYR A 316 7.81 -16.12 -23.90
N GLU A 317 8.18 -16.54 -25.12
CA GLU A 317 7.30 -16.60 -26.31
C GLU A 317 6.66 -15.24 -26.70
N ILE A 318 7.36 -14.13 -26.49
CA ILE A 318 6.90 -12.81 -26.94
C ILE A 318 6.90 -12.77 -28.49
N PRO A 319 5.81 -12.30 -29.14
CA PRO A 319 5.74 -12.21 -30.60
C PRO A 319 6.88 -11.39 -31.20
N ALA A 320 7.42 -11.86 -32.33
CA ALA A 320 8.62 -11.30 -32.95
C ALA A 320 8.47 -9.82 -33.40
N ASP A 321 7.25 -9.39 -33.69
CA ASP A 321 6.87 -8.00 -33.97
C ASP A 321 6.89 -7.07 -32.75
N GLN A 322 6.97 -7.63 -31.53
CA GLN A 322 7.09 -6.90 -30.26
C GLN A 322 8.49 -7.00 -29.62
N ILE A 323 9.45 -7.61 -30.32
CA ILE A 323 10.85 -7.69 -29.88
C ILE A 323 11.61 -6.50 -30.50
N PRO A 324 12.14 -5.55 -29.71
CA PRO A 324 12.82 -4.38 -30.24
C PRO A 324 14.17 -4.76 -30.89
N SER A 325 14.57 -3.99 -31.89
CA SER A 325 15.95 -3.99 -32.39
C SER A 325 16.88 -3.18 -31.47
N LEU A 326 18.19 -3.33 -31.64
CA LEU A 326 19.17 -2.48 -30.94
C LEU A 326 19.00 -1.00 -31.33
N ASN A 327 18.54 -0.71 -32.55
CA ASN A 327 18.25 0.66 -32.97
C ASN A 327 17.08 1.27 -32.19
N ASP A 328 16.05 0.47 -31.87
CA ASP A 328 14.91 0.96 -31.07
C ASP A 328 15.34 1.22 -29.62
N VAL A 329 16.22 0.37 -29.06
CA VAL A 329 16.86 0.60 -27.77
C VAL A 329 17.66 1.90 -27.75
N VAL A 330 18.50 2.13 -28.76
CA VAL A 330 19.32 3.37 -28.88
C VAL A 330 18.43 4.60 -29.06
N THR A 331 17.45 4.54 -29.96
CA THR A 331 16.53 5.65 -30.26
C THR A 331 15.74 6.06 -29.02
N GLU A 332 15.30 5.10 -28.22
CA GLU A 332 14.52 5.35 -27.00
C GLU A 332 15.39 5.89 -25.85
N MET A 333 16.64 5.44 -25.73
CA MET A 333 17.61 6.02 -24.80
C MET A 333 18.01 7.46 -25.17
N GLU A 334 18.13 7.77 -26.47
CA GLU A 334 18.35 9.14 -26.94
C GLU A 334 17.11 10.02 -26.77
N ARG A 335 15.89 9.46 -26.84
CA ARG A 335 14.63 10.16 -26.50
C ARG A 335 14.60 10.61 -25.03
N LEU A 336 15.05 9.75 -24.11
CA LEU A 336 15.11 10.06 -22.67
C LEU A 336 16.39 10.81 -22.23
N LYS A 337 17.24 11.25 -23.17
CA LYS A 337 18.48 11.96 -22.86
C LYS A 337 18.30 13.27 -22.05
N PRO A 338 17.20 14.04 -22.19
CA PRO A 338 16.90 15.14 -21.25
C PRO A 338 16.66 14.67 -19.81
N TYR A 339 16.02 13.51 -19.61
CA TYR A 339 15.84 12.92 -18.27
C TYR A 339 17.17 12.50 -17.64
N ALA A 340 18.15 12.09 -18.45
CA ALA A 340 19.52 11.86 -17.96
C ALA A 340 20.13 13.12 -17.34
N LEU A 341 20.04 14.28 -18.02
CA LEU A 341 20.48 15.57 -17.46
C LEU A 341 19.76 15.90 -16.15
N TYR A 342 18.44 15.70 -16.12
CA TYR A 342 17.62 15.97 -14.92
C TYR A 342 18.03 15.10 -13.72
N LEU A 343 18.37 13.82 -13.95
CA LEU A 343 18.92 12.93 -12.91
C LEU A 343 20.30 13.39 -12.41
N LEU A 344 21.19 13.84 -13.31
CA LEU A 344 22.51 14.37 -12.92
C LEU A 344 22.40 15.69 -12.12
N CYS A 345 21.45 16.56 -12.46
CA CYS A 345 21.20 17.81 -11.74
C CYS A 345 20.54 17.58 -10.37
N ALA A 346 19.52 16.73 -10.30
CA ALA A 346 18.66 16.62 -9.12
C ALA A 346 19.01 15.46 -8.17
N HIS A 347 19.24 14.26 -8.72
CA HIS A 347 19.27 13.01 -7.94
C HIS A 347 20.71 12.58 -7.58
N LEU A 348 21.61 12.59 -8.56
CA LEU A 348 23.00 12.19 -8.37
C LEU A 348 23.73 12.90 -7.21
N PRO A 349 23.68 14.24 -7.04
CA PRO A 349 24.41 14.90 -5.94
C PRO A 349 23.92 14.46 -4.56
N ILE A 350 22.67 13.98 -4.43
CA ILE A 350 22.12 13.39 -3.20
C ILE A 350 22.67 11.98 -2.98
N MET A 351 22.72 11.17 -4.05
CA MET A 351 23.15 9.77 -4.02
C MET A 351 24.64 9.59 -3.69
N ILE A 352 25.51 10.42 -4.29
CA ILE A 352 26.96 10.41 -4.00
C ILE A 352 27.36 11.32 -2.81
N ALA A 353 26.42 11.99 -2.15
CA ALA A 353 26.72 12.76 -0.95
C ALA A 353 27.26 11.85 0.18
N PRO A 354 28.20 12.32 1.03
CA PRO A 354 28.60 11.59 2.22
C PRO A 354 27.41 11.38 3.19
N PRO A 355 27.32 10.24 3.92
CA PRO A 355 26.26 9.96 4.90
C PRO A 355 26.01 11.05 5.96
N GLN A 356 27.02 11.86 6.26
CA GLN A 356 26.99 12.95 7.25
C GLN A 356 26.41 14.26 6.71
N SER A 357 26.24 14.39 5.39
CA SER A 357 25.81 15.63 4.71
C SER A 357 24.41 16.11 5.08
N ASN A 358 23.49 15.20 5.44
CA ASN A 358 22.06 15.48 5.47
C ASN A 358 21.57 16.11 4.14
N ALA A 359 21.94 15.49 3.01
CA ALA A 359 21.72 16.00 1.65
C ALA A 359 20.28 16.53 1.37
N PHE A 360 19.28 15.88 1.95
CA PHE A 360 17.88 16.30 1.90
C PHE A 360 17.21 16.22 3.28
N ASP A 361 16.34 17.17 3.58
CA ASP A 361 15.64 17.35 4.85
C ASP A 361 14.14 17.64 4.63
N PHE A 362 13.33 16.60 4.76
CA PHE A 362 11.86 16.66 4.67
C PHE A 362 11.21 17.70 5.60
N SER A 363 11.85 18.06 6.72
CA SER A 363 11.26 19.01 7.68
C SER A 363 11.29 20.47 7.20
N LYS A 364 12.13 20.78 6.20
CA LYS A 364 12.26 22.12 5.61
C LYS A 364 11.39 22.33 4.37
N VAL A 365 10.70 21.30 3.89
CA VAL A 365 9.81 21.35 2.72
C VAL A 365 8.42 21.79 3.16
N SER A 366 7.86 22.79 2.49
CA SER A 366 6.49 23.28 2.76
C SER A 366 5.42 22.23 2.42
N ASN A 367 4.30 22.23 3.17
CA ASN A 367 3.04 21.65 2.69
C ASN A 367 2.69 22.36 1.36
N GLY A 368 2.62 21.61 0.26
CA GLY A 368 2.43 22.14 -1.10
C GLY A 368 3.71 22.28 -1.94
N HIS A 369 4.90 22.07 -1.37
CA HIS A 369 6.21 21.99 -2.07
C HIS A 369 6.64 23.25 -2.86
N THR A 370 5.99 24.38 -2.60
CA THR A 370 6.30 25.71 -3.17
C THR A 370 7.70 26.23 -2.83
N ASP A 371 8.37 25.64 -1.85
CA ASP A 371 9.69 26.04 -1.33
C ASP A 371 10.61 24.81 -1.20
N ALA A 372 10.43 23.82 -2.10
CA ALA A 372 11.14 22.54 -2.07
C ALA A 372 12.67 22.69 -2.02
N LYS A 373 13.19 23.76 -2.63
CA LYS A 373 14.59 24.19 -2.58
C LYS A 373 15.20 24.18 -1.17
N LYS A 374 14.46 24.61 -0.13
CA LYS A 374 14.94 24.64 1.27
C LYS A 374 15.15 23.26 1.89
N GLY A 375 14.63 22.19 1.27
CA GLY A 375 14.93 20.82 1.67
C GLY A 375 16.36 20.38 1.37
N TYR A 376 17.05 21.01 0.41
CA TYR A 376 18.35 20.53 -0.11
C TYR A 376 19.54 21.24 0.55
N ASN A 377 20.59 20.49 0.88
CA ASN A 377 21.83 21.06 1.41
C ASN A 377 22.76 21.49 0.26
N LEU A 378 22.81 22.79 -0.02
CA LEU A 378 23.72 23.45 -1.00
C LEU A 378 25.12 22.84 -1.11
N SER A 379 25.75 22.42 -0.01
CA SER A 379 27.11 21.88 -0.02
C SER A 379 27.29 20.58 -0.83
N ILE A 380 26.23 19.82 -1.14
CA ILE A 380 26.33 18.62 -1.97
C ILE A 380 26.69 18.93 -3.43
N PHE A 381 26.25 20.09 -3.94
CA PHE A 381 26.52 20.56 -5.31
C PHE A 381 27.96 21.11 -5.47
N ASN A 382 28.66 21.33 -4.36
CA ASN A 382 30.08 21.70 -4.29
C ASN A 382 31.00 20.53 -3.88
N ASN A 383 30.49 19.30 -3.83
CA ASN A 383 31.32 18.11 -3.63
C ASN A 383 32.30 17.98 -4.81
N PRO A 384 33.64 18.01 -4.62
CA PRO A 384 34.59 18.03 -5.74
C PRO A 384 34.40 16.90 -6.76
N PHE A 385 34.04 15.70 -6.30
CA PHE A 385 33.77 14.55 -7.17
C PHE A 385 32.49 14.73 -8.01
N TYR A 386 31.48 15.41 -7.47
CA TYR A 386 30.30 15.82 -8.25
C TYR A 386 30.66 16.88 -9.29
N VAL A 387 31.40 17.91 -8.89
CA VAL A 387 31.78 19.05 -9.75
C VAL A 387 32.62 18.57 -10.95
N GLU A 388 33.65 17.74 -10.74
CA GLU A 388 34.53 17.23 -11.80
C GLU A 388 33.77 16.38 -12.84
N MET A 389 32.97 15.43 -12.34
CA MET A 389 32.09 14.60 -13.16
C MET A 389 31.13 15.46 -13.99
N MET A 390 30.39 16.35 -13.32
CA MET A 390 29.28 17.10 -13.90
C MET A 390 29.75 18.23 -14.83
N LYS A 391 30.89 18.90 -14.57
CA LYS A 391 31.51 19.83 -15.53
C LYS A 391 31.76 19.16 -16.88
N THR A 392 32.17 17.89 -16.89
CA THR A 392 32.38 17.12 -18.13
C THR A 392 31.04 16.74 -18.80
N ASP A 393 30.04 16.32 -18.04
CA ASP A 393 28.73 15.97 -18.61
C ASP A 393 27.99 17.19 -19.18
N LEU A 394 28.06 18.36 -18.52
CA LEU A 394 27.46 19.61 -19.03
C LEU A 394 28.00 19.98 -20.41
N MET A 395 29.30 19.82 -20.64
CA MET A 395 29.90 20.02 -21.96
C MET A 395 29.40 18.98 -22.99
N HIS A 396 29.19 17.72 -22.58
CA HIS A 396 28.56 16.72 -23.45
C HIS A 396 27.11 17.08 -23.81
N PHE A 397 26.29 17.47 -22.83
CA PHE A 397 24.90 17.90 -23.04
C PHE A 397 24.80 19.18 -23.90
N THR A 398 25.79 20.07 -23.85
CA THR A 398 25.93 21.18 -24.80
C THR A 398 26.23 20.69 -26.21
N ASN A 399 27.21 19.79 -26.38
CA ASN A 399 27.64 19.31 -27.70
C ASN A 399 26.54 18.52 -28.45
N VAL A 400 25.63 17.85 -27.72
CA VAL A 400 24.46 17.15 -28.30
C VAL A 400 23.20 18.03 -28.39
N GLY A 401 23.33 19.35 -28.20
CA GLY A 401 22.25 20.34 -28.40
C GLY A 401 21.26 20.50 -27.24
N ILE A 402 21.26 19.63 -26.24
CA ILE A 402 20.36 19.69 -25.07
C ILE A 402 20.62 20.94 -24.20
N LEU A 403 21.87 21.43 -24.17
CA LEU A 403 22.27 22.73 -23.60
C LEU A 403 22.83 23.67 -24.69
N GLY A 404 22.11 23.77 -25.80
CA GLY A 404 22.36 24.73 -26.88
C GLY A 404 22.05 26.18 -26.49
N GLU A 405 22.18 27.12 -27.45
CA GLU A 405 21.87 28.54 -27.22
C GLU A 405 20.41 28.89 -27.57
N ASP A 406 19.87 28.30 -28.64
CA ASP A 406 18.45 28.40 -29.04
C ASP A 406 17.68 27.13 -28.65
N THR A 407 17.38 26.96 -27.35
CA THR A 407 16.62 25.80 -26.84
C THR A 407 15.09 25.92 -27.05
N THR A 408 14.66 26.52 -28.17
CA THR A 408 13.24 26.80 -28.45
C THR A 408 12.43 25.53 -28.60
N ASP A 409 12.87 24.55 -29.40
CA ASP A 409 12.27 23.22 -29.51
C ASP A 409 13.34 22.15 -29.79
N TYR A 410 13.37 21.08 -28.97
CA TYR A 410 14.23 19.91 -29.19
C TYR A 410 13.40 18.80 -29.84
N GLU A 411 13.32 18.83 -31.17
CA GLU A 411 12.94 17.64 -31.96
C GLU A 411 14.19 16.79 -32.23
N LEU A 412 14.05 15.46 -32.18
CA LEU A 412 15.19 14.53 -32.26
C LEU A 412 15.92 14.61 -33.62
N PRO A 413 17.22 14.96 -33.66
CA PRO A 413 17.99 14.97 -34.89
C PRO A 413 18.30 13.55 -35.36
N VAL A 414 17.44 12.98 -36.19
CA VAL A 414 17.61 11.68 -36.88
C VAL A 414 19.02 11.47 -37.49
N PRO A 415 19.74 12.49 -38.02
CA PRO A 415 21.11 12.31 -38.51
C PRO A 415 22.13 11.85 -37.46
N TYR A 416 21.95 12.21 -36.17
CA TYR A 416 22.96 11.94 -35.14
C TYR A 416 23.08 10.44 -34.82
N VAL A 417 21.94 9.73 -34.71
CA VAL A 417 21.90 8.27 -34.49
C VAL A 417 22.63 7.52 -35.60
N ASN A 418 22.40 7.92 -36.86
CA ASN A 418 23.08 7.35 -38.02
C ASN A 418 24.60 7.59 -38.01
N SER A 419 25.07 8.72 -37.47
CA SER A 419 26.51 9.02 -37.36
C SER A 419 27.22 8.09 -36.37
N LEU A 420 26.66 7.86 -35.17
CA LEU A 420 27.25 6.92 -34.20
C LEU A 420 27.33 5.49 -34.75
N ILE A 421 26.29 5.05 -35.46
CA ILE A 421 26.26 3.71 -36.09
C ILE A 421 27.35 3.61 -37.17
N GLY A 422 27.49 4.63 -38.01
CA GLY A 422 28.50 4.69 -39.08
C GLY A 422 29.94 4.67 -38.55
N GLU A 423 30.25 5.52 -37.56
CA GLU A 423 31.59 5.56 -36.95
C GLU A 423 31.94 4.24 -36.22
N THR A 424 30.96 3.62 -35.56
CA THR A 424 31.15 2.32 -34.89
C THR A 424 31.41 1.20 -35.89
N GLN A 425 30.70 1.16 -37.02
CA GLN A 425 30.94 0.20 -38.10
C GLN A 425 32.27 0.44 -38.82
N ALA A 426 32.71 1.69 -38.96
CA ALA A 426 34.05 2.02 -39.45
C ALA A 426 35.14 1.50 -38.50
N MET A 427 35.03 1.74 -37.19
CA MET A 427 35.97 1.18 -36.21
C MET A 427 35.98 -0.35 -36.18
N PHE A 428 34.82 -1.01 -36.31
CA PHE A 428 34.76 -2.47 -36.42
C PHE A 428 35.45 -3.02 -37.68
N THR A 429 35.37 -2.29 -38.79
CA THR A 429 36.06 -2.63 -40.04
C THR A 429 37.57 -2.51 -39.87
N VAL A 430 38.04 -1.44 -39.21
CA VAL A 430 39.46 -1.28 -38.85
C VAL A 430 39.93 -2.39 -37.91
N PHE A 431 39.17 -2.73 -36.86
CA PHE A 431 39.52 -3.82 -35.94
C PHE A 431 39.60 -5.19 -36.62
N LYS A 432 38.68 -5.51 -37.55
CA LYS A 432 38.78 -6.72 -38.38
C LYS A 432 40.02 -6.71 -39.28
N SER A 433 40.33 -5.58 -39.92
CA SER A 433 41.53 -5.48 -40.77
C SER A 433 42.84 -5.68 -40.00
N LEU A 434 42.91 -5.20 -38.75
CA LEU A 434 44.06 -5.38 -37.87
C LEU A 434 44.22 -6.81 -37.34
N GLN A 435 43.15 -7.61 -37.29
CA GLN A 435 43.22 -9.02 -36.88
C GLN A 435 43.57 -9.98 -38.04
N LEU A 436 43.48 -9.55 -39.30
CA LEU A 436 43.79 -10.38 -40.47
C LEU A 436 45.28 -10.38 -40.87
N GLY A 437 46.15 -9.78 -40.05
CA GLY A 437 47.59 -9.67 -40.34
C GLY A 437 48.43 -10.95 -40.22
N ASN A 438 47.86 -12.05 -39.69
CA ASN A 438 48.53 -13.35 -39.55
C ASN A 438 47.67 -14.47 -40.16
N GLY A 439 47.99 -14.92 -41.39
CA GLY A 439 47.42 -16.14 -41.99
C GLY A 439 48.04 -17.42 -41.40
N TYR A 440 47.76 -18.64 -41.87
CA TYR A 440 47.00 -19.21 -43.00
C TYR A 440 46.90 -20.75 -42.73
N PRO A 441 46.29 -21.60 -43.58
CA PRO A 441 45.08 -21.52 -44.42
C PRO A 441 43.98 -22.49 -43.88
N GLY A 442 42.79 -22.68 -44.46
CA GLY A 442 42.08 -22.08 -45.60
C GLY A 442 40.77 -22.86 -45.88
N GLU A 443 39.92 -22.32 -46.78
CA GLU A 443 39.12 -23.00 -47.84
C GLU A 443 38.30 -24.29 -47.53
N VAL A 444 37.07 -24.51 -48.02
CA VAL A 444 36.27 -23.77 -49.03
C VAL A 444 34.75 -24.09 -48.93
N ASP A 445 33.93 -23.15 -49.45
CA ASP A 445 32.54 -23.19 -49.95
C ASP A 445 31.35 -23.88 -49.24
N SER A 446 30.19 -23.25 -49.50
CA SER A 446 28.83 -23.76 -49.32
C SER A 446 28.25 -24.28 -50.64
N GLU A 447 27.49 -25.39 -50.62
CA GLU A 447 26.06 -25.39 -51.01
C GLU A 447 25.41 -26.80 -51.07
N SER A 448 24.19 -26.91 -50.53
CA SER A 448 23.08 -27.75 -51.01
C SER A 448 23.04 -29.29 -50.80
N VAL A 449 21.83 -29.84 -51.01
CA VAL A 449 21.40 -31.26 -51.15
C VAL A 449 21.37 -32.20 -49.93
N LYS A 450 20.16 -32.30 -49.35
CA LYS A 450 19.38 -33.51 -48.96
C LYS A 450 20.08 -34.86 -48.63
N MET A 451 19.75 -35.32 -47.42
CA MET A 451 19.28 -36.68 -47.04
C MET A 451 20.16 -37.95 -47.16
N GLN A 452 20.06 -38.70 -46.06
CA GLN A 452 20.05 -40.18 -45.91
C GLN A 452 21.31 -40.98 -45.57
N ASP A 453 21.02 -41.97 -44.72
CA ASP A 453 21.65 -43.26 -44.43
C ASP A 453 23.05 -43.37 -43.79
N SER A 454 23.00 -43.81 -42.53
CA SER A 454 24.02 -44.55 -41.75
C SER A 454 24.56 -45.80 -42.50
N PRO A 455 25.69 -46.47 -42.13
CA PRO A 455 25.99 -46.81 -40.72
C PRO A 455 27.45 -47.15 -40.25
N LYS A 456 27.58 -47.37 -38.93
CA LYS A 456 28.45 -48.37 -38.24
C LYS A 456 30.00 -48.26 -38.26
N SER A 457 30.50 -47.85 -37.08
CA SER A 457 31.59 -48.52 -36.29
C SER A 457 33.04 -48.34 -36.80
N LYS A 458 34.11 -48.46 -35.99
CA LYS A 458 34.41 -49.45 -34.92
C LYS A 458 35.67 -49.06 -34.10
N THR A 459 36.02 -49.91 -33.13
CA THR A 459 37.38 -50.10 -32.51
C THR A 459 38.06 -48.94 -31.74
N GLN A 460 38.09 -49.10 -30.40
CA GLN A 460 39.26 -48.77 -29.57
C GLN A 460 40.46 -49.69 -29.92
N PRO A 461 41.65 -49.46 -29.35
CA PRO A 461 42.02 -50.31 -28.20
C PRO A 461 42.62 -49.55 -26.99
N ARG A 462 42.68 -50.26 -25.86
CA ARG A 462 43.38 -49.85 -24.61
C ARG A 462 44.88 -50.13 -24.71
N LEU A 463 45.70 -49.50 -23.83
CA LEU A 463 46.43 -50.22 -22.75
C LEU A 463 47.09 -49.26 -21.74
N THR A 464 47.67 -49.82 -20.68
CA THR A 464 48.15 -49.18 -19.43
C THR A 464 49.64 -49.56 -19.14
N PRO A 465 50.19 -49.50 -17.90
CA PRO A 465 50.63 -48.35 -17.08
C PRO A 465 52.14 -48.41 -16.69
N GLY A 466 52.70 -47.48 -15.88
CA GLY A 466 54.03 -47.71 -15.23
C GLY A 466 54.80 -46.56 -14.52
N SER A 467 54.70 -46.51 -13.18
CA SER A 467 55.77 -46.31 -12.15
C SER A 467 57.10 -45.52 -12.34
N GLN A 468 57.32 -44.58 -11.39
CA GLN A 468 58.50 -44.40 -10.48
C GLN A 468 59.79 -43.56 -10.77
N ASP A 469 60.20 -42.87 -9.68
CA ASP A 469 61.53 -42.39 -9.19
C ASP A 469 62.41 -41.44 -10.06
N GLN A 470 63.24 -40.50 -9.56
CA GLN A 470 63.99 -40.36 -8.29
C GLN A 470 64.06 -38.89 -7.73
N GLY A 471 64.69 -38.69 -6.55
CA GLY A 471 64.96 -37.38 -5.88
C GLY A 471 66.33 -36.73 -6.24
N PRO A 472 67.07 -36.02 -5.34
CA PRO A 472 66.92 -35.76 -3.88
C PRO A 472 66.54 -34.28 -3.56
N GLY A 473 66.16 -33.82 -2.35
CA GLY A 473 66.82 -33.81 -1.03
C GLY A 473 67.30 -32.37 -0.71
N GLU A 474 67.35 -31.82 0.52
CA GLU A 474 67.14 -32.29 1.91
C GLU A 474 66.34 -31.19 2.71
N LYS A 475 66.27 -31.01 4.05
CA LYS A 475 66.89 -31.64 5.25
C LYS A 475 65.97 -31.61 6.51
N GLN A 476 66.41 -31.06 7.65
CA GLN A 476 65.86 -31.25 9.02
C GLN A 476 66.26 -30.08 9.97
N PRO A 477 65.84 -29.98 11.27
CA PRO A 477 65.22 -31.02 12.15
C PRO A 477 64.02 -30.64 13.08
N HIS A 478 63.28 -31.68 13.51
CA HIS A 478 62.68 -31.96 14.86
C HIS A 478 61.63 -31.00 15.53
N SER A 479 60.63 -31.45 16.32
CA SER A 479 60.09 -32.82 16.58
C SER A 479 58.83 -32.84 17.51
N VAL A 480 57.85 -33.73 17.21
CA VAL A 480 57.20 -34.72 18.16
C VAL A 480 56.27 -34.19 19.31
N TRP A 481 55.09 -34.76 19.66
CA TRP A 481 54.22 -35.85 19.13
C TRP A 481 52.75 -35.72 19.63
N ASP A 482 51.94 -36.75 19.38
CA ASP A 482 50.48 -36.90 19.53
C ASP A 482 49.95 -37.36 20.93
N SER A 483 48.61 -37.47 21.04
CA SER A 483 47.82 -38.51 21.76
C SER A 483 46.98 -38.23 23.04
N THR A 484 45.67 -38.49 22.88
CA THR A 484 44.70 -39.22 23.75
C THR A 484 44.42 -38.91 25.25
N ARG A 485 43.10 -38.76 25.51
CA ARG A 485 42.26 -39.33 26.62
C ARG A 485 42.76 -39.28 28.09
N GLY A 486 41.95 -38.64 28.95
CA GLY A 486 41.97 -38.88 30.41
C GLY A 486 40.67 -38.44 31.11
N LEU A 487 39.96 -39.38 31.76
CA LEU A 487 38.88 -39.11 32.71
C LEU A 487 39.42 -39.28 34.14
N SER A 488 39.10 -38.39 35.10
CA SER A 488 38.77 -38.79 36.49
C SER A 488 38.41 -37.64 37.46
N GLN A 489 37.34 -37.90 38.23
CA GLN A 489 37.23 -37.76 39.69
C GLN A 489 37.61 -36.46 40.47
N SER A 490 36.57 -35.68 40.76
CA SER A 490 35.95 -35.60 42.10
C SER A 490 36.46 -34.69 43.25
N GLN A 491 35.50 -34.44 44.15
CA GLN A 491 35.60 -34.27 45.62
C GLN A 491 35.84 -32.88 46.28
N ARG A 492 34.92 -32.59 47.22
CA ARG A 492 35.00 -31.77 48.46
C ARG A 492 34.98 -30.22 48.37
N GLY A 493 34.11 -29.63 49.21
CA GLY A 493 34.34 -28.32 49.87
C GLY A 493 34.95 -28.55 51.26
N PRO A 494 34.56 -27.85 52.37
CA PRO A 494 33.62 -26.73 52.51
C PRO A 494 34.08 -25.58 53.46
N ALA A 495 33.34 -24.46 53.49
CA ALA A 495 33.19 -23.51 54.63
C ALA A 495 32.00 -22.56 54.29
N VAL A 496 30.99 -22.19 55.10
CA VAL A 496 30.73 -22.06 56.57
C VAL A 496 30.97 -20.64 57.13
N ALA A 497 29.90 -19.83 57.17
CA ALA A 497 29.60 -18.72 58.10
C ALA A 497 28.15 -18.22 57.82
N THR A 498 27.13 -18.51 58.65
CA THR A 498 26.54 -17.63 59.69
C THR A 498 26.07 -16.24 59.23
N ASN A 499 24.89 -15.71 59.58
CA ASN A 499 24.08 -15.99 60.79
C ASN A 499 22.56 -15.67 60.66
N ARG A 500 21.79 -16.15 61.67
CA ARG A 500 20.41 -15.82 62.16
C ARG A 500 19.67 -14.59 61.57
N ALA A 501 18.32 -14.51 61.55
CA ALA A 501 17.15 -15.41 61.80
C ALA A 501 15.84 -14.59 61.45
N LYS A 502 14.58 -14.71 61.95
CA LYS A 502 13.90 -15.51 63.02
C LYS A 502 12.34 -15.43 62.91
N SER A 503 11.62 -16.57 62.86
CA SER A 503 10.22 -16.81 63.37
C SER A 503 9.01 -15.99 62.81
N GLU A 504 7.73 -16.37 62.85
CA GLU A 504 6.90 -17.44 63.50
C GLU A 504 5.90 -18.05 62.46
N VAL A 505 5.63 -19.38 62.41
CA VAL A 505 4.67 -20.22 63.19
C VAL A 505 3.20 -19.74 63.11
N GLY A 506 2.33 -20.37 62.31
CA GLY A 506 1.47 -21.54 62.68
C GLY A 506 0.02 -21.28 62.22
N LYS A 507 -0.95 -22.21 62.14
CA LYS A 507 -1.08 -23.64 62.52
C LYS A 507 -1.90 -24.42 61.46
N ARG A 508 -2.05 -25.73 61.67
CA ARG A 508 -3.00 -26.64 60.98
C ARG A 508 -4.43 -26.48 61.55
N ASP A 509 -5.45 -27.02 60.86
CA ASP A 509 -6.06 -28.32 61.24
C ASP A 509 -7.07 -28.84 60.19
N THR A 510 -7.60 -30.05 60.40
CA THR A 510 -8.25 -30.94 59.41
C THR A 510 -9.69 -31.31 59.78
N VAL A 511 -10.50 -31.86 58.84
CA VAL A 511 -11.37 -33.08 58.95
C VAL A 511 -12.58 -33.05 57.96
N ASN A 512 -12.87 -34.22 57.37
CA ASN A 512 -14.10 -34.87 56.81
C ASN A 512 -15.46 -34.10 56.74
N THR A 513 -16.53 -34.49 56.01
CA THR A 513 -17.03 -35.75 55.35
C THR A 513 -18.14 -35.35 54.31
N ASP A 514 -18.87 -36.13 53.49
CA ASP A 514 -19.00 -37.59 53.18
C ASP A 514 -19.61 -37.81 51.74
N ARG A 515 -20.07 -39.05 51.49
CA ARG A 515 -20.98 -39.66 50.47
C ARG A 515 -22.11 -38.80 49.84
N GLY A 516 -22.78 -39.25 48.76
CA GLY A 516 -22.74 -40.55 48.04
C GLY A 516 -23.39 -40.47 46.65
N GLU A 517 -23.06 -41.32 45.67
CA GLU A 517 -23.43 -42.75 45.48
C GLU A 517 -24.93 -43.03 45.24
N HIS A 518 -25.30 -43.26 43.96
CA HIS A 518 -26.32 -44.21 43.45
C HIS A 518 -26.34 -44.12 41.91
N ARG A 519 -26.70 -45.13 41.09
CA ARG A 519 -26.35 -46.55 40.91
C ARG A 519 -27.39 -47.13 39.91
N LEU A 520 -26.92 -47.85 38.87
CA LEU A 520 -27.67 -48.80 38.00
C LEU A 520 -28.70 -48.21 37.00
N GLY A 521 -28.93 -48.80 35.81
CA GLY A 521 -28.20 -49.89 35.12
C GLY A 521 -28.97 -50.58 33.96
N ASN A 522 -28.27 -51.43 33.17
CA ASN A 522 -28.77 -52.36 32.13
C ASN A 522 -29.33 -51.77 30.79
N ARG A 523 -28.85 -52.21 29.60
CA ARG A 523 -29.22 -53.38 28.74
C ARG A 523 -30.58 -53.20 28.01
N ASN A 524 -30.80 -53.61 26.74
CA ASN A 524 -30.10 -54.56 25.84
C ASN A 524 -30.39 -54.27 24.33
N ASN A 525 -29.50 -54.76 23.45
CA ASN A 525 -29.63 -55.27 22.06
C ASN A 525 -30.83 -54.94 21.11
N VAL A 526 -30.51 -54.89 19.80
CA VAL A 526 -31.12 -55.62 18.64
C VAL A 526 -31.20 -54.75 17.35
N ALA A 527 -30.64 -55.29 16.27
CA ALA A 527 -30.88 -54.97 14.85
C ALA A 527 -31.38 -56.29 14.16
N PRO A 528 -31.93 -56.36 12.91
CA PRO A 528 -31.59 -55.54 11.73
C PRO A 528 -32.75 -55.25 10.72
N MET A 529 -32.42 -54.70 9.54
CA MET A 529 -33.00 -54.96 8.17
C MET A 529 -34.53 -54.80 7.91
N ALA A 530 -35.03 -54.55 6.69
CA ALA A 530 -34.43 -54.34 5.36
C ALA A 530 -35.35 -53.49 4.44
N GLU A 531 -34.80 -53.05 3.30
CA GLU A 531 -35.38 -52.84 1.96
C GLU A 531 -36.88 -52.51 1.73
N LYS A 532 -37.10 -51.55 0.81
CA LYS A 532 -38.06 -51.76 -0.30
C LYS A 532 -37.73 -50.92 -1.54
N HIS A 533 -37.76 -51.55 -2.71
CA HIS A 533 -37.65 -50.89 -4.01
C HIS A 533 -39.00 -50.29 -4.47
N SER A 534 -38.93 -49.22 -5.26
CA SER A 534 -39.65 -49.17 -6.54
C SER A 534 -38.92 -48.28 -7.56
N SER A 535 -38.98 -48.70 -8.82
CA SER A 535 -38.47 -47.97 -9.98
C SER A 535 -39.63 -47.59 -10.89
N TYR A 536 -39.54 -46.51 -11.66
CA TYR A 536 -39.96 -46.55 -13.08
C TYR A 536 -39.39 -45.36 -13.88
N SER A 537 -39.14 -45.60 -15.17
CA SER A 537 -38.79 -44.62 -16.21
C SER A 537 -40.08 -44.03 -16.84
N ILE A 538 -40.08 -42.95 -17.64
CA ILE A 538 -39.61 -42.84 -19.04
C ILE A 538 -39.58 -41.35 -19.50
N ARG A 539 -38.87 -41.10 -20.61
CA ARG A 539 -38.91 -40.00 -21.61
C ARG A 539 -40.29 -39.25 -21.77
N ASN A 540 -40.46 -38.09 -22.41
CA ASN A 540 -39.69 -37.46 -23.50
C ASN A 540 -40.13 -35.98 -23.80
N ARG A 541 -39.19 -35.16 -24.31
CA ARG A 541 -39.30 -34.16 -25.42
C ARG A 541 -40.53 -33.25 -25.70
N ARG A 542 -40.18 -32.01 -26.12
CA ARG A 542 -40.89 -31.07 -27.05
C ARG A 542 -42.15 -30.41 -26.50
N ASP A 543 -42.66 -29.28 -26.97
CA ASP A 543 -42.25 -28.11 -27.80
C ASP A 543 -43.58 -27.31 -27.91
N ASN A 544 -43.60 -25.97 -27.78
CA ASN A 544 -44.62 -25.16 -28.50
C ASN A 544 -44.33 -23.64 -28.54
N ARG A 545 -43.69 -23.25 -29.64
CA ARG A 545 -44.03 -22.14 -30.56
C ARG A 545 -45.09 -21.08 -30.18
N GLU A 546 -44.73 -19.84 -30.55
CA GLU A 546 -45.58 -18.79 -31.17
C GLU A 546 -46.67 -18.12 -30.27
N LYS A 547 -47.00 -16.83 -30.43
CA LYS A 547 -47.10 -16.01 -31.66
C LYS A 547 -46.57 -14.57 -31.54
N SER A 548 -46.47 -13.93 -32.70
CA SER A 548 -46.12 -12.53 -32.96
C SER A 548 -47.23 -11.53 -32.62
N HIS A 549 -46.89 -10.24 -32.59
CA HIS A 549 -47.35 -9.20 -33.53
C HIS A 549 -46.34 -8.03 -33.49
N GLY A 550 -46.36 -7.11 -34.46
CA GLY A 550 -45.40 -5.99 -34.51
C GLY A 550 -45.77 -4.93 -35.54
N SER A 551 -44.89 -3.95 -35.75
CA SER A 551 -44.98 -2.96 -36.83
C SER A 551 -43.60 -2.55 -37.30
N SER A 552 -43.51 -2.05 -38.54
CA SER A 552 -42.26 -1.73 -39.23
C SER A 552 -42.30 -0.33 -39.82
N HIS A 553 -41.28 0.47 -39.59
CA HIS A 553 -40.88 1.60 -40.43
C HIS A 553 -39.36 1.53 -40.61
N GLY A 554 -38.88 1.66 -41.84
CA GLY A 554 -37.47 1.52 -42.17
C GLY A 554 -36.87 2.83 -42.67
N HIS A 555 -35.74 3.23 -42.09
CA HIS A 555 -34.82 4.18 -42.69
C HIS A 555 -33.49 3.47 -42.97
N VAL A 556 -32.92 3.71 -44.15
CA VAL A 556 -31.63 3.17 -44.54
C VAL A 556 -30.54 4.04 -43.93
N HIS A 557 -29.67 3.43 -43.12
CA HIS A 557 -28.42 4.02 -42.67
C HIS A 557 -27.25 3.12 -43.04
N GLU A 558 -26.09 3.76 -43.23
CA GLU A 558 -24.83 3.13 -43.60
C GLU A 558 -24.33 2.17 -42.50
N PRO A 559 -23.47 1.19 -42.82
CA PRO A 559 -22.94 0.25 -41.84
C PRO A 559 -22.06 0.98 -40.81
N LEU A 560 -22.60 1.16 -39.61
CA LEU A 560 -21.85 1.61 -38.43
C LEU A 560 -20.62 0.71 -38.19
N PRO A 561 -19.51 1.27 -37.68
CA PRO A 561 -18.37 0.47 -37.26
C PRO A 561 -18.77 -0.56 -36.19
N PRO A 562 -18.04 -1.68 -36.06
CA PRO A 562 -18.38 -2.73 -35.10
C PRO A 562 -18.47 -2.14 -33.69
N LYS A 563 -19.63 -2.31 -33.04
CA LYS A 563 -19.84 -1.87 -31.66
C LYS A 563 -18.78 -2.49 -30.77
N PHE A 564 -18.03 -1.65 -30.06
CA PHE A 564 -17.18 -2.10 -28.95
C PHE A 564 -18.01 -3.00 -28.01
N PRO A 565 -17.44 -4.11 -27.50
CA PRO A 565 -18.14 -4.93 -26.53
C PRO A 565 -18.50 -4.07 -25.31
N ASN A 566 -19.79 -4.04 -24.93
CA ASN A 566 -20.19 -3.41 -23.67
C ASN A 566 -19.31 -3.96 -22.54
N GLU A 567 -18.69 -3.07 -21.76
CA GLU A 567 -17.92 -3.45 -20.58
C GLU A 567 -18.81 -4.16 -19.55
N LYS A 568 -18.88 -5.49 -19.66
CA LYS A 568 -19.31 -6.32 -18.55
C LYS A 568 -18.29 -6.14 -17.44
N SER A 569 -18.73 -5.49 -16.36
CA SER A 569 -18.03 -5.34 -15.09
C SER A 569 -17.06 -6.49 -14.86
N LYS A 570 -15.76 -6.19 -14.71
CA LYS A 570 -14.71 -7.19 -14.45
C LYS A 570 -15.10 -8.00 -13.21
N ARG A 571 -15.71 -9.17 -13.40
CA ARG A 571 -16.10 -10.09 -12.32
C ARG A 571 -14.85 -10.31 -11.47
N ILE A 572 -14.95 -10.06 -10.16
CA ILE A 572 -13.82 -10.31 -9.26
C ILE A 572 -13.50 -11.81 -9.33
N ASP A 573 -12.21 -12.12 -9.45
CA ASP A 573 -11.76 -13.47 -9.74
C ASP A 573 -12.19 -14.44 -8.64
N LYS A 574 -12.84 -15.53 -9.07
CA LYS A 574 -13.36 -16.58 -8.20
C LYS A 574 -12.25 -17.26 -7.39
N GLU A 575 -11.05 -17.41 -7.96
CA GLU A 575 -9.91 -18.03 -7.26
C GLU A 575 -9.40 -17.11 -6.14
N TRP A 576 -9.37 -15.79 -6.38
CA TRP A 576 -9.14 -14.80 -5.32
C TRP A 576 -10.22 -14.86 -4.22
N ILE A 577 -11.52 -14.88 -4.55
CA ILE A 577 -12.60 -14.96 -3.54
C ILE A 577 -12.44 -16.22 -2.68
N GLU A 578 -12.14 -17.36 -3.31
CA GLU A 578 -11.91 -18.63 -2.64
C GLU A 578 -10.68 -18.59 -1.72
N SER A 579 -9.57 -17.99 -2.18
CA SER A 579 -8.37 -17.80 -1.39
C SER A 579 -8.58 -16.85 -0.20
N VAL A 580 -9.45 -15.84 -0.33
CA VAL A 580 -9.80 -14.92 0.76
C VAL A 580 -10.64 -15.64 1.81
N MET A 581 -11.72 -16.32 1.41
CA MET A 581 -12.58 -17.05 2.35
C MET A 581 -11.80 -18.12 3.12
N LYS A 582 -10.98 -18.92 2.44
CA LYS A 582 -10.10 -19.94 3.07
C LYS A 582 -9.06 -19.37 4.04
N ARG A 583 -8.71 -18.08 3.92
CA ARG A 583 -7.67 -17.41 4.73
C ARG A 583 -8.25 -16.67 5.94
N PHE A 584 -9.46 -16.14 5.83
CA PHE A 584 -10.03 -15.18 6.79
C PHE A 584 -11.30 -15.70 7.49
N GLU A 585 -12.10 -16.58 6.89
CA GLU A 585 -13.18 -17.24 7.65
C GLU A 585 -12.58 -18.21 8.68
N THR A 586 -13.18 -18.26 9.87
CA THR A 586 -12.82 -19.22 10.92
C THR A 586 -13.17 -20.67 10.53
N ASP A 587 -14.09 -20.83 9.57
CA ASP A 587 -14.47 -22.11 8.98
C ASP A 587 -13.42 -22.61 7.98
N ARG A 588 -12.39 -23.27 8.51
CA ARG A 588 -11.36 -23.98 7.73
C ARG A 588 -11.88 -25.12 6.86
N THR A 589 -13.19 -25.40 6.83
CA THR A 589 -13.77 -26.46 5.99
C THR A 589 -14.13 -26.02 4.58
N ILE A 590 -14.03 -24.73 4.20
CA ILE A 590 -14.32 -24.30 2.82
C ILE A 590 -13.35 -24.97 1.82
N TYR A 591 -13.87 -25.90 1.02
CA TYR A 591 -13.09 -26.68 0.05
C TYR A 591 -12.97 -25.98 -1.30
N ARG A 592 -14.08 -25.46 -1.84
CA ARG A 592 -14.09 -24.62 -3.06
C ARG A 592 -15.37 -23.81 -3.22
N ILE A 593 -15.33 -22.75 -4.03
CA ILE A 593 -16.52 -22.05 -4.53
C ILE A 593 -17.06 -22.78 -5.78
N ILE A 594 -18.39 -22.87 -5.92
CA ILE A 594 -19.07 -23.34 -7.13
C ILE A 594 -19.29 -22.15 -8.08
N ASP A 595 -20.00 -21.12 -7.63
CA ASP A 595 -20.35 -19.90 -8.37
C ASP A 595 -20.73 -18.79 -7.37
N TYR A 596 -20.90 -17.55 -7.84
CA TYR A 596 -21.45 -16.46 -7.05
C TYR A 596 -22.31 -15.48 -7.86
N GLU A 597 -23.36 -14.99 -7.23
CA GLU A 597 -24.27 -13.97 -7.77
C GLU A 597 -24.08 -12.65 -7.00
N THR A 598 -24.26 -11.52 -7.68
CA THR A 598 -24.04 -10.17 -7.16
C THR A 598 -25.26 -9.29 -7.38
N GLU A 599 -25.76 -8.64 -6.33
CA GLU A 599 -26.84 -7.65 -6.41
C GLU A 599 -26.47 -6.38 -5.64
N PRO A 600 -27.08 -5.21 -5.91
CA PRO A 600 -26.86 -4.02 -5.07
C PRO A 600 -27.23 -4.31 -3.61
N ALA A 601 -26.36 -3.93 -2.66
CA ALA A 601 -26.63 -4.14 -1.24
C ALA A 601 -27.76 -3.24 -0.72
N ILE A 602 -27.84 -2.03 -1.29
CA ILE A 602 -28.67 -0.87 -0.94
C ILE A 602 -29.10 -0.13 -2.24
N PRO A 603 -30.11 0.75 -2.21
CA PRO A 603 -30.62 1.46 -3.39
C PRO A 603 -29.59 2.34 -4.10
N ALA A 604 -29.89 2.77 -5.33
CA ALA A 604 -29.13 3.84 -5.97
C ALA A 604 -29.42 5.18 -5.27
N GLY A 605 -28.38 5.97 -5.01
CA GLY A 605 -28.47 7.28 -4.33
C GLY A 605 -28.12 7.28 -2.84
N ASP A 606 -28.16 6.14 -2.15
CA ASP A 606 -27.77 6.03 -0.72
C ASP A 606 -26.25 5.82 -0.51
N ASN A 607 -25.45 5.80 -1.59
CA ASN A 607 -24.06 5.30 -1.60
C ASN A 607 -23.05 6.40 -2.00
N PHE A 608 -22.76 7.36 -1.12
CA PHE A 608 -21.93 8.52 -1.48
C PHE A 608 -20.44 8.22 -1.71
N THR A 609 -19.87 7.24 -0.99
CA THR A 609 -18.41 7.02 -0.92
C THR A 609 -17.94 5.62 -1.36
N SER A 610 -18.82 4.74 -1.86
CA SER A 610 -18.45 3.41 -2.37
C SER A 610 -19.59 2.76 -3.15
N THR A 611 -19.28 1.72 -3.95
CA THR A 611 -20.31 0.78 -4.42
C THR A 611 -20.40 -0.38 -3.43
N LEU A 612 -21.59 -0.64 -2.87
CA LEU A 612 -21.84 -1.79 -2.01
C LEU A 612 -22.65 -2.84 -2.76
N GLU A 613 -22.05 -4.02 -2.93
CA GLU A 613 -22.68 -5.21 -3.50
C GLU A 613 -23.00 -6.21 -2.39
N ARG A 614 -24.11 -6.95 -2.52
CA ARG A 614 -24.38 -8.16 -1.76
C ARG A 614 -24.05 -9.36 -2.63
N TRP A 615 -23.15 -10.21 -2.14
CA TRP A 615 -22.72 -11.42 -2.84
C TRP A 615 -23.39 -12.64 -2.23
N LYS A 616 -23.99 -13.47 -3.09
CA LYS A 616 -24.53 -14.78 -2.75
C LYS A 616 -23.57 -15.84 -3.27
N VAL A 617 -22.68 -16.32 -2.42
CA VAL A 617 -21.59 -17.23 -2.81
C VAL A 617 -21.97 -18.66 -2.48
N LYS A 618 -21.98 -19.52 -3.50
CA LYS A 618 -22.33 -20.94 -3.38
C LYS A 618 -21.06 -21.76 -3.30
N LEU A 619 -20.84 -22.47 -2.20
CA LEU A 619 -19.57 -23.13 -1.87
C LEU A 619 -19.75 -24.60 -1.47
N VAL A 620 -18.64 -25.34 -1.48
CA VAL A 620 -18.52 -26.73 -1.04
C VAL A 620 -17.64 -26.76 0.20
N LEU A 621 -18.11 -27.41 1.26
CA LEU A 621 -17.31 -27.70 2.46
C LEU A 621 -16.53 -29.02 2.27
N GLY A 622 -15.48 -29.25 3.07
CA GLY A 622 -14.64 -30.45 3.04
C GLY A 622 -15.36 -31.74 3.41
N SER A 623 -16.58 -31.64 3.95
CA SER A 623 -17.54 -32.73 4.12
C SER A 623 -18.28 -33.11 2.82
N GLY A 624 -18.05 -32.39 1.72
CA GLY A 624 -18.81 -32.50 0.47
C GLY A 624 -20.15 -31.76 0.49
N LYS A 625 -20.59 -31.20 1.64
CA LYS A 625 -21.82 -30.42 1.75
C LYS A 625 -21.74 -29.15 0.90
N VAL A 626 -22.80 -28.84 0.17
CA VAL A 626 -22.96 -27.56 -0.54
C VAL A 626 -23.76 -26.59 0.32
N GLU A 627 -23.30 -25.35 0.43
CA GLU A 627 -23.97 -24.25 1.13
C GLU A 627 -23.98 -22.99 0.26
N THR A 628 -24.81 -22.01 0.63
CA THR A 628 -24.77 -20.64 0.10
C THR A 628 -24.67 -19.69 1.29
N ARG A 629 -23.73 -18.74 1.26
CA ARG A 629 -23.53 -17.71 2.29
C ARG A 629 -23.66 -16.31 1.68
N ARG A 630 -24.00 -15.30 2.49
CA ARG A 630 -24.11 -13.90 2.06
C ARG A 630 -23.03 -13.01 2.66
N TYR A 631 -22.60 -12.06 1.84
CA TYR A 631 -21.53 -11.12 2.18
C TYR A 631 -21.87 -9.74 1.64
N ILE A 632 -21.48 -8.69 2.37
CA ILE A 632 -21.48 -7.32 1.87
C ILE A 632 -20.07 -7.00 1.40
N VAL A 633 -19.96 -6.56 0.15
CA VAL A 633 -18.68 -6.24 -0.49
C VAL A 633 -18.70 -4.77 -0.89
N LYS A 634 -17.85 -3.98 -0.24
CA LYS A 634 -17.69 -2.54 -0.48
C LYS A 634 -16.45 -2.35 -1.35
N VAL A 635 -16.64 -1.77 -2.54
CA VAL A 635 -15.60 -1.51 -3.55
C VAL A 635 -15.57 -0.03 -3.94
N LEU A 636 -14.43 0.41 -4.48
CA LEU A 636 -14.30 1.75 -5.04
C LEU A 636 -15.39 2.02 -6.11
N PRO A 637 -15.97 3.22 -6.14
CA PRO A 637 -17.00 3.59 -7.11
C PRO A 637 -16.41 3.78 -8.52
N LYS A 638 -17.32 3.90 -9.49
CA LYS A 638 -16.99 3.99 -10.91
C LYS A 638 -16.58 5.38 -11.40
N SER A 639 -17.05 6.48 -10.77
CA SER A 639 -16.58 7.83 -11.12
C SER A 639 -15.08 7.94 -10.82
N ALA A 640 -14.32 8.46 -11.78
CA ALA A 640 -12.90 8.69 -11.64
C ALA A 640 -12.58 9.70 -10.52
N VAL A 641 -13.41 10.74 -10.38
CA VAL A 641 -13.25 11.78 -9.33
C VAL A 641 -13.58 11.20 -7.96
N SER A 642 -14.69 10.48 -7.80
CA SER A 642 -15.00 9.80 -6.53
C SER A 642 -13.92 8.77 -6.18
N LYS A 643 -13.47 7.95 -7.14
CA LYS A 643 -12.40 6.97 -6.95
C LYS A 643 -11.08 7.65 -6.55
N HIS A 644 -10.74 8.78 -7.16
CA HIS A 644 -9.56 9.57 -6.81
C HIS A 644 -9.67 10.13 -5.38
N PHE A 645 -10.79 10.76 -5.02
CA PHE A 645 -11.10 11.25 -3.68
C PHE A 645 -10.88 10.15 -2.62
N ILE A 646 -11.61 9.03 -2.75
CA ILE A 646 -11.56 7.91 -1.80
C ILE A 646 -10.15 7.31 -1.68
N SER A 647 -9.42 7.23 -2.79
CA SER A 647 -8.04 6.73 -2.82
C SER A 647 -7.05 7.68 -2.13
N SER A 648 -7.25 8.99 -2.29
CA SER A 648 -6.36 10.04 -1.76
C SER A 648 -6.52 10.29 -0.26
N TYR A 649 -7.70 10.03 0.30
CA TYR A 649 -7.93 10.04 1.76
C TYR A 649 -7.83 8.66 2.42
N PHE A 650 -7.45 7.63 1.66
CA PHE A 650 -7.20 6.27 2.18
C PHE A 650 -8.40 5.68 2.96
N LEU A 651 -9.64 6.03 2.56
CA LEU A 651 -10.85 5.76 3.33
C LEU A 651 -11.06 4.26 3.59
N LEU A 652 -10.95 3.47 2.52
CA LEU A 652 -11.11 2.02 2.55
C LEU A 652 -9.95 1.33 3.27
N GLN A 653 -8.73 1.83 3.08
CA GLN A 653 -7.52 1.38 3.77
C GLN A 653 -7.65 1.53 5.29
N LYS A 654 -8.22 2.68 5.72
CA LYS A 654 -8.49 3.04 7.11
C LYS A 654 -9.59 2.18 7.72
N GLU A 655 -10.70 1.96 7.01
CA GLU A 655 -11.75 1.02 7.41
C GLU A 655 -11.18 -0.40 7.61
N ILE A 656 -10.43 -0.91 6.63
CA ILE A 656 -9.74 -2.21 6.71
C ILE A 656 -8.78 -2.26 7.91
N LYS A 657 -8.05 -1.17 8.22
CA LYS A 657 -7.16 -1.10 9.39
C LYS A 657 -7.93 -1.16 10.72
N VAL A 658 -9.13 -0.58 10.80
CA VAL A 658 -9.99 -0.70 11.99
C VAL A 658 -10.46 -2.14 12.18
N TYR A 659 -10.99 -2.78 11.13
CA TYR A 659 -11.44 -4.17 11.19
C TYR A 659 -10.29 -5.18 11.42
N GLU A 660 -9.14 -5.01 10.77
CA GLU A 660 -8.04 -5.97 10.85
C GLU A 660 -7.21 -5.84 12.14
N TYR A 661 -6.97 -4.62 12.61
CA TYR A 661 -6.05 -4.36 13.72
C TYR A 661 -6.77 -3.90 14.99
N VAL A 662 -7.65 -2.90 14.93
CA VAL A 662 -8.29 -2.36 16.14
C VAL A 662 -9.29 -3.36 16.73
N PHE A 663 -10.22 -3.88 15.92
CA PHE A 663 -11.25 -4.79 16.41
C PHE A 663 -10.68 -6.13 16.88
N ARG A 664 -9.68 -6.70 16.20
CA ARG A 664 -9.04 -7.94 16.70
C ARG A 664 -8.42 -7.76 18.09
N ASN A 665 -7.63 -6.70 18.29
CA ASN A 665 -7.05 -6.42 19.61
C ASN A 665 -8.12 -6.13 20.68
N ILE A 666 -9.25 -5.49 20.31
CA ILE A 666 -10.38 -5.32 21.24
C ILE A 666 -11.07 -6.66 21.54
N GLU A 667 -11.20 -7.57 20.56
CA GLU A 667 -11.75 -8.92 20.75
C GLU A 667 -10.86 -9.81 21.62
N ASP A 668 -9.53 -9.69 21.48
CA ASP A 668 -8.55 -10.35 22.34
C ASP A 668 -8.66 -9.83 23.79
N VAL A 669 -8.76 -8.51 23.99
CA VAL A 669 -9.00 -7.90 25.31
C VAL A 669 -10.36 -8.27 25.90
N MET A 670 -11.44 -8.32 25.10
CA MET A 670 -12.75 -8.82 25.50
C MET A 670 -12.67 -10.28 25.96
N SER A 671 -11.94 -11.11 25.21
CA SER A 671 -11.76 -12.54 25.51
C SER A 671 -10.94 -12.75 26.80
N ALA A 672 -9.86 -12.00 26.98
CA ALA A 672 -9.05 -12.03 28.20
C ALA A 672 -9.83 -11.62 29.46
N HIS A 673 -10.79 -10.70 29.33
CA HIS A 673 -11.71 -10.29 30.40
C HIS A 673 -13.00 -11.12 30.47
N ASN A 674 -13.15 -12.18 29.66
CA ASN A 674 -14.33 -13.05 29.61
C ASN A 674 -15.65 -12.27 29.37
N ASP A 675 -15.60 -11.19 28.58
CA ASP A 675 -16.77 -10.35 28.25
C ASP A 675 -17.61 -10.97 27.12
N LYS A 676 -18.64 -11.73 27.51
CA LYS A 676 -19.53 -12.47 26.57
C LYS A 676 -20.65 -11.62 25.95
N LYS A 677 -20.56 -10.28 26.01
CA LYS A 677 -21.51 -9.38 25.33
C LYS A 677 -21.21 -9.35 23.82
N ASP A 678 -22.23 -9.10 23.00
CA ASP A 678 -22.06 -8.98 21.54
C ASP A 678 -21.04 -7.88 21.16
N LYS A 679 -20.38 -8.08 20.01
CA LYS A 679 -19.50 -7.10 19.35
C LYS A 679 -20.33 -5.89 18.91
N LEU A 680 -19.70 -4.73 18.74
CA LEU A 680 -20.39 -3.54 18.18
C LEU A 680 -20.22 -3.42 16.66
N TRP A 681 -19.59 -4.39 16.00
CA TRP A 681 -19.30 -4.46 14.57
C TRP A 681 -19.68 -5.84 14.00
N CYS A 682 -19.66 -5.94 12.67
CA CYS A 682 -19.74 -7.19 11.92
C CYS A 682 -18.37 -7.87 11.77
N ASP A 683 -18.35 -9.15 11.39
CA ASP A 683 -17.10 -9.87 11.14
C ASP A 683 -16.47 -9.48 9.79
N LEU A 684 -15.14 -9.29 9.78
CA LEU A 684 -14.32 -9.11 8.58
C LEU A 684 -14.04 -10.45 7.91
N ILE A 685 -14.63 -10.67 6.74
CA ILE A 685 -14.50 -11.89 5.95
C ILE A 685 -13.28 -11.82 5.01
N GLY A 686 -12.76 -10.63 4.76
CA GLY A 686 -11.47 -10.43 4.08
C GLY A 686 -11.43 -9.14 3.28
N TYR A 687 -10.33 -8.92 2.56
CA TYR A 687 -10.13 -7.67 1.81
C TYR A 687 -9.01 -7.81 0.76
N ARG A 688 -8.98 -6.86 -0.19
CA ARG A 688 -7.82 -6.48 -0.99
C ARG A 688 -7.54 -5.00 -0.66
N PRO A 689 -6.39 -4.65 -0.06
CA PRO A 689 -6.28 -3.48 0.82
C PRO A 689 -6.50 -2.11 0.17
N TYR A 690 -6.65 -2.04 -1.16
CA TYR A 690 -6.67 -0.79 -1.90
C TYR A 690 -7.99 -0.52 -2.64
N ASP A 691 -8.90 -1.50 -2.70
CA ASP A 691 -10.09 -1.41 -3.55
C ASP A 691 -11.28 -2.32 -3.17
N THR A 692 -11.17 -3.23 -2.19
CA THR A 692 -12.25 -4.16 -1.82
C THR A 692 -12.18 -4.58 -0.34
N ILE A 693 -13.28 -4.44 0.40
CA ILE A 693 -13.50 -5.08 1.72
C ILE A 693 -14.75 -5.98 1.66
N ILE A 694 -14.66 -7.17 2.28
CA ILE A 694 -15.73 -8.17 2.38
C ILE A 694 -16.11 -8.31 3.86
N LEU A 695 -17.36 -8.03 4.17
CA LEU A 695 -17.94 -8.04 5.51
C LEU A 695 -19.11 -9.04 5.58
N GLN A 696 -19.38 -9.54 6.79
CA GLN A 696 -20.54 -10.36 7.11
C GLN A 696 -21.86 -9.60 6.80
N ASP A 697 -22.80 -10.26 6.11
CA ASP A 697 -24.14 -9.71 5.89
C ASP A 697 -24.99 -9.80 7.16
N LEU A 698 -25.01 -8.71 7.93
CA LEU A 698 -25.78 -8.58 9.18
C LEU A 698 -27.29 -8.79 8.99
N THR A 699 -27.83 -8.75 7.76
CA THR A 699 -29.25 -9.05 7.51
C THR A 699 -29.60 -10.50 7.82
N GLU A 700 -28.66 -11.45 7.68
CA GLU A 700 -28.84 -12.86 8.08
C GLU A 700 -28.95 -13.05 9.60
N LEU A 701 -28.59 -12.03 10.38
CA LEU A 701 -28.71 -12.01 11.85
C LEU A 701 -29.92 -11.18 12.34
N ASN A 702 -30.83 -10.77 11.45
CA ASN A 702 -31.99 -9.89 11.70
C ASN A 702 -31.63 -8.48 12.22
N TYR A 703 -30.47 -7.94 11.81
CA TYR A 703 -30.16 -6.52 11.97
C TYR A 703 -30.66 -5.72 10.75
N ARG A 704 -31.22 -4.52 10.98
CA ARG A 704 -31.70 -3.59 9.93
C ARG A 704 -31.29 -2.15 10.23
N VAL A 705 -31.04 -1.37 9.17
CA VAL A 705 -30.89 0.09 9.25
C VAL A 705 -32.30 0.72 9.40
N PRO A 706 -32.54 1.69 10.29
CA PRO A 706 -33.80 2.43 10.33
C PRO A 706 -33.97 3.34 9.10
N LYS A 707 -35.20 3.69 8.73
CA LYS A 707 -35.46 4.57 7.59
C LYS A 707 -34.97 6.00 7.91
N ARG A 708 -34.11 6.55 7.04
CA ARG A 708 -33.37 7.83 7.26
C ARG A 708 -34.26 8.99 7.72
N THR A 709 -35.44 9.14 7.10
CA THR A 709 -36.40 10.23 7.36
C THR A 709 -37.09 10.15 8.72
N ASP A 710 -37.07 8.99 9.37
CA ASP A 710 -37.90 8.70 10.54
C ASP A 710 -37.16 9.07 11.84
N PHE A 711 -35.84 9.28 11.75
CA PHE A 711 -34.90 9.57 12.85
C PHE A 711 -34.85 8.48 13.94
N LEU A 712 -33.96 8.65 14.92
CA LEU A 712 -33.96 7.82 16.13
C LEU A 712 -34.95 8.34 17.16
N ASP A 713 -35.80 7.44 17.68
CA ASP A 713 -36.55 7.67 18.90
C ASP A 713 -35.65 7.58 20.16
N PHE A 714 -36.26 7.73 21.34
CA PHE A 714 -35.55 7.68 22.62
C PHE A 714 -34.80 6.36 22.86
N GLU A 715 -35.41 5.23 22.55
CA GLU A 715 -34.89 3.91 22.89
C GLU A 715 -33.75 3.52 21.94
N HIS A 716 -33.90 3.82 20.65
CA HIS A 716 -32.82 3.63 19.68
C HIS A 716 -31.64 4.59 19.95
N CYS A 717 -31.92 5.87 20.24
CA CYS A 717 -30.89 6.86 20.53
C CYS A 717 -30.09 6.48 21.79
N ILE A 718 -30.77 6.06 22.87
CA ILE A 718 -30.12 5.60 24.09
C ILE A 718 -29.34 4.31 23.87
N LEU A 719 -29.84 3.35 23.07
CA LEU A 719 -29.08 2.12 22.77
C LEU A 719 -27.83 2.41 21.93
N ALA A 720 -27.93 3.22 20.88
CA ALA A 720 -26.77 3.64 20.07
C ALA A 720 -25.75 4.41 20.91
N THR A 721 -26.21 5.34 21.75
CA THR A 721 -25.36 6.10 22.69
C THR A 721 -24.61 5.20 23.67
N ARG A 722 -25.27 4.16 24.19
CA ARG A 722 -24.65 3.15 25.07
C ARG A 722 -23.66 2.25 24.32
N GLY A 723 -23.96 1.91 23.06
CA GLY A 723 -23.01 1.23 22.16
C GLY A 723 -21.75 2.07 21.94
N LEU A 724 -21.91 3.34 21.58
CA LEU A 724 -20.80 4.27 21.36
C LEU A 724 -19.93 4.42 22.62
N ALA A 725 -20.55 4.59 23.79
CA ALA A 725 -19.85 4.64 25.07
C ALA A 725 -19.00 3.39 25.36
N ARG A 726 -19.51 2.20 24.99
CA ARG A 726 -18.76 0.94 25.13
C ARG A 726 -17.61 0.83 24.12
N PHE A 727 -17.81 1.23 22.86
CA PHE A 727 -16.73 1.29 21.86
C PHE A 727 -15.62 2.25 22.29
N HIS A 728 -15.98 3.46 22.73
CA HIS A 728 -15.05 4.45 23.25
C HIS A 728 -14.30 4.01 24.50
N ALA A 729 -14.94 3.28 25.43
CA ALA A 729 -14.24 2.70 26.57
C ALA A 729 -13.20 1.65 26.13
N LEU A 730 -13.58 0.73 25.23
CA LEU A 730 -12.70 -0.31 24.71
C LEU A 730 -11.52 0.28 23.94
N SER A 731 -11.74 1.29 23.08
CA SER A 731 -10.66 1.94 22.34
C SER A 731 -9.71 2.72 23.26
N LYS A 732 -10.21 3.30 24.36
CA LYS A 732 -9.38 3.94 25.38
C LYS A 732 -8.48 2.97 26.14
N VAL A 733 -8.94 1.75 26.41
CA VAL A 733 -8.14 0.67 27.04
C VAL A 733 -7.00 0.27 26.11
N VAL A 734 -7.29 -0.20 24.89
CA VAL A 734 -6.23 -0.69 23.98
C VAL A 734 -5.21 0.38 23.58
N VAL A 735 -5.60 1.66 23.54
CA VAL A 735 -4.66 2.77 23.32
C VAL A 735 -3.81 3.06 24.56
N TYR A 736 -4.37 3.02 25.77
CA TYR A 736 -3.62 3.28 27.00
C TYR A 736 -2.60 2.19 27.32
N ASP A 737 -2.98 0.93 27.09
CA ASP A 737 -2.12 -0.24 27.26
C ASP A 737 -1.10 -0.41 26.10
N ASN A 738 -1.10 0.52 25.14
CA ASN A 738 -0.24 0.57 23.93
C ASN A 738 -0.41 -0.60 22.95
N ILE A 739 -1.48 -1.39 23.10
CA ILE A 739 -1.87 -2.49 22.21
C ILE A 739 -2.25 -1.94 20.82
N VAL A 740 -2.95 -0.80 20.80
CA VAL A 740 -3.28 -0.06 19.57
C VAL A 740 -2.58 1.30 19.59
N ASP A 741 -1.60 1.47 18.69
CA ASP A 741 -0.88 2.73 18.53
C ASP A 741 -1.81 3.85 18.02
N LYS A 742 -2.02 4.90 18.83
CA LYS A 742 -2.77 6.09 18.41
C LYS A 742 -2.13 6.86 17.26
N SER A 743 -0.82 6.75 17.01
CA SER A 743 -0.17 7.40 15.86
C SER A 743 -0.62 6.82 14.50
N SER A 744 -1.26 5.66 14.51
CA SER A 744 -1.95 5.08 13.36
C SER A 744 -3.26 5.80 12.98
N PHE A 745 -3.74 6.71 13.84
CA PHE A 745 -4.99 7.45 13.68
C PHE A 745 -4.70 8.95 13.78
N GLY A 746 -4.38 9.55 12.63
CA GLY A 746 -4.26 11.01 12.51
C GLY A 746 -5.56 11.76 12.86
N PRO A 747 -5.56 13.10 12.82
CA PRO A 747 -6.74 13.91 13.06
C PRO A 747 -7.81 13.70 11.97
N TYR A 748 -9.00 14.29 12.16
CA TYR A 748 -10.13 14.13 11.24
C TYR A 748 -9.84 14.70 9.85
N GLN A 749 -9.51 13.82 8.90
CA GLN A 749 -8.83 14.17 7.64
C GLN A 749 -9.57 15.18 6.77
N LEU A 750 -10.92 15.14 6.73
CA LEU A 750 -11.74 16.04 5.91
C LEU A 750 -11.67 17.52 6.36
N VAL A 751 -11.16 17.78 7.57
CA VAL A 751 -10.92 19.14 8.11
C VAL A 751 -9.49 19.63 7.84
N PHE A 752 -8.55 18.73 7.49
CA PHE A 752 -7.15 19.05 7.20
C PHE A 752 -6.82 19.02 5.70
N ASP A 753 -7.84 18.93 4.85
CA ASP A 753 -7.78 19.14 3.41
C ASP A 753 -8.63 20.36 3.01
N PRO A 754 -8.03 21.45 2.52
CA PRO A 754 -8.76 22.64 2.11
C PRO A 754 -9.82 22.38 1.04
N LYS A 755 -9.61 21.46 0.09
CA LYS A 755 -10.62 21.14 -0.93
C LYS A 755 -11.89 20.54 -0.31
N SER A 756 -11.75 19.61 0.62
CA SER A 756 -12.86 18.98 1.35
C SER A 756 -13.61 19.98 2.23
N VAL A 757 -12.88 20.87 2.91
CA VAL A 757 -13.48 21.93 3.72
C VAL A 757 -14.24 22.92 2.85
N GLU A 758 -13.63 23.41 1.78
CA GLU A 758 -14.23 24.37 0.85
C GLU A 758 -15.49 23.78 0.20
N ALA A 759 -15.38 22.61 -0.42
CA ALA A 759 -16.45 22.02 -1.20
C ALA A 759 -17.63 21.51 -0.36
N PHE A 760 -17.36 20.95 0.83
CA PHE A 760 -18.39 20.36 1.68
C PHE A 760 -18.81 21.26 2.84
N MET A 761 -17.86 21.72 3.65
CA MET A 761 -18.16 22.37 4.94
C MET A 761 -18.53 23.84 4.75
N GLU A 762 -17.78 24.58 3.92
CA GLU A 762 -18.13 25.94 3.51
C GLU A 762 -19.25 25.94 2.46
N GLY A 763 -19.25 24.98 1.53
CA GLY A 763 -20.35 24.77 0.58
C GLY A 763 -21.72 24.65 1.26
N GLY A 764 -21.84 23.84 2.31
CA GLY A 764 -23.08 23.70 3.08
C GLY A 764 -23.49 24.96 3.84
N VAL A 765 -22.54 25.68 4.46
CA VAL A 765 -22.79 26.95 5.16
C VAL A 765 -23.21 28.05 4.18
N ILE A 766 -22.60 28.11 2.99
CA ILE A 766 -22.99 29.02 1.90
C ILE A 766 -24.35 28.63 1.31
N GLY A 767 -24.65 27.33 1.18
CA GLY A 767 -25.96 26.83 0.78
C GLY A 767 -27.07 27.27 1.72
N LEU A 768 -26.87 27.13 3.03
CA LEU A 768 -27.77 27.66 4.05
C LEU A 768 -27.97 29.17 3.89
N TYR A 769 -26.89 29.95 3.76
CA TYR A 769 -26.99 31.40 3.54
C TYR A 769 -27.83 31.73 2.30
N LYS A 770 -27.62 31.05 1.16
CA LYS A 770 -28.39 31.23 -0.07
C LYS A 770 -29.88 30.95 0.17
N GLY A 771 -30.24 29.79 0.73
CA GLY A 771 -31.63 29.43 1.04
C GLY A 771 -32.32 30.42 2.00
N MET A 772 -31.62 30.85 3.07
CA MET A 772 -32.10 31.86 4.00
C MET A 772 -32.37 33.22 3.35
N ARG A 773 -31.56 33.61 2.36
CA ARG A 773 -31.76 34.84 1.58
C ARG A 773 -32.88 34.73 0.54
N ASN A 774 -33.15 33.53 0.04
CA ASN A 774 -34.10 33.29 -1.04
C ASN A 774 -35.54 33.09 -0.55
N THR A 775 -35.78 32.20 0.43
CA THR A 775 -37.15 31.79 0.81
C THR A 775 -37.56 32.01 2.27
N TRP A 776 -36.62 32.25 3.20
CA TRP A 776 -36.95 32.14 4.63
C TRP A 776 -37.75 33.32 5.20
N GLY A 777 -37.58 34.52 4.67
CA GLY A 777 -38.26 35.74 5.13
C GLY A 777 -37.30 36.87 5.54
N PRO A 778 -37.74 38.15 5.50
CA PRO A 778 -36.89 39.31 5.82
C PRO A 778 -36.37 39.31 7.27
N GLU A 779 -37.10 38.68 8.20
CA GLU A 779 -36.69 38.53 9.60
C GLU A 779 -35.40 37.70 9.73
N TRP A 780 -35.17 36.72 8.85
CA TRP A 780 -33.97 35.88 8.85
C TRP A 780 -32.74 36.56 8.25
N ALA A 781 -32.90 37.71 7.58
CA ALA A 781 -31.81 38.39 6.87
C ALA A 781 -30.58 38.71 7.75
N HIS A 782 -30.80 39.01 9.03
CA HIS A 782 -29.73 39.35 9.98
C HIS A 782 -28.92 38.12 10.45
N ILE A 783 -29.57 36.95 10.56
CA ILE A 783 -28.90 35.68 10.86
C ILE A 783 -28.23 35.13 9.59
N ALA A 784 -28.84 35.30 8.41
CA ALA A 784 -28.23 34.94 7.13
C ALA A 784 -26.88 35.65 6.92
N GLU A 785 -26.78 36.95 7.19
CA GLU A 785 -25.49 37.67 7.09
C GLU A 785 -24.47 37.24 8.17
N ARG A 786 -24.90 36.64 9.28
CA ARG A 786 -23.98 35.97 10.23
C ARG A 786 -23.48 34.65 9.66
N VAL A 787 -24.37 33.77 9.19
CA VAL A 787 -24.01 32.52 8.49
C VAL A 787 -23.03 32.79 7.35
N ARG A 788 -23.24 33.86 6.57
CA ARG A 788 -22.33 34.30 5.52
C ARG A 788 -20.93 34.66 6.06
N LYS A 789 -20.83 35.49 7.10
CA LYS A 789 -19.53 35.84 7.73
C LYS A 789 -18.84 34.66 8.38
N VAL A 790 -19.61 33.71 8.92
CA VAL A 790 -19.08 32.49 9.53
C VAL A 790 -18.38 31.60 8.49
N SER A 791 -18.88 31.55 7.25
CA SER A 791 -18.25 30.79 6.17
C SER A 791 -16.77 31.16 5.98
N GLU A 792 -16.42 32.44 6.13
CA GLU A 792 -15.05 32.99 6.04
C GLU A 792 -14.09 32.48 7.16
N SER A 793 -14.58 31.64 8.07
CA SER A 793 -13.86 31.16 9.25
C SER A 793 -13.98 29.64 9.49
N VAL A 794 -14.69 28.90 8.64
CA VAL A 794 -15.02 27.48 8.87
C VAL A 794 -13.76 26.63 8.97
N GLU A 795 -12.87 26.69 7.97
CA GLU A 795 -11.58 25.96 7.97
C GLU A 795 -10.82 26.15 9.29
N LYS A 796 -10.48 27.40 9.61
CA LYS A 796 -9.69 27.76 10.80
C LYS A 796 -10.35 27.29 12.10
N ARG A 797 -11.67 27.42 12.22
CA ARG A 797 -12.42 26.99 13.42
C ARG A 797 -12.49 25.48 13.53
N LEU A 798 -12.71 24.76 12.43
CA LEU A 798 -12.74 23.29 12.44
C LEU A 798 -11.35 22.70 12.69
N ILE A 799 -10.28 23.24 12.08
CA ILE A 799 -8.89 22.82 12.35
C ILE A 799 -8.57 22.99 13.85
N ALA A 800 -8.99 24.10 14.47
CA ALA A 800 -8.81 24.31 15.90
C ALA A 800 -9.60 23.31 16.78
N LEU A 801 -10.76 22.82 16.32
CA LEU A 801 -11.56 21.80 17.04
C LEU A 801 -11.06 20.36 16.82
N ALA A 802 -10.50 20.09 15.65
CA ALA A 802 -9.98 18.78 15.21
C ALA A 802 -8.49 18.57 15.56
N THR A 803 -7.79 19.60 16.00
CA THR A 803 -6.45 19.51 16.58
C THR A 803 -6.51 18.76 17.92
N ILE A 804 -5.66 17.75 18.07
CA ILE A 804 -5.68 16.84 19.23
C ILE A 804 -5.06 17.53 20.45
N ASP A 805 -5.91 17.93 21.40
CA ASP A 805 -5.48 18.28 22.75
C ASP A 805 -5.18 17.00 23.56
N ASN A 806 -4.00 16.91 24.19
CA ASN A 806 -3.62 15.75 25.01
C ASN A 806 -4.24 15.76 26.43
N GLU A 807 -4.84 16.86 26.89
CA GLU A 807 -5.57 16.90 28.17
C GLU A 807 -7.04 16.45 28.02
N SER A 808 -7.61 16.56 26.82
CA SER A 808 -8.96 16.11 26.50
C SER A 808 -9.13 14.58 26.55
N ASN A 809 -10.38 14.12 26.63
CA ASN A 809 -10.72 12.73 26.94
C ASN A 809 -10.66 11.77 25.74
N ASN A 810 -9.59 11.87 24.93
CA ASN A 810 -9.48 11.21 23.63
C ASN A 810 -9.69 9.69 23.60
N VAL A 811 -10.21 9.21 22.47
CA VAL A 811 -10.56 7.83 22.13
C VAL A 811 -10.28 7.60 20.63
N ILE A 812 -10.36 6.36 20.15
CA ILE A 812 -10.55 6.14 18.72
C ILE A 812 -12.02 6.40 18.42
N ASN A 813 -12.27 7.41 17.59
CA ASN A 813 -13.57 7.82 17.09
C ASN A 813 -13.98 7.00 15.87
N HIS A 814 -15.29 6.93 15.60
CA HIS A 814 -15.85 6.39 14.36
C HIS A 814 -15.74 7.40 13.21
N GLY A 815 -15.91 8.69 13.52
CA GLY A 815 -15.85 9.82 12.59
C GLY A 815 -17.03 10.00 11.65
N ASP A 816 -17.94 9.02 11.57
CA ASP A 816 -19.08 9.00 10.64
C ASP A 816 -20.29 8.26 11.23
N LEU A 817 -20.60 8.48 12.52
CA LEU A 817 -21.68 7.77 13.19
C LEU A 817 -23.05 8.45 12.98
N TRP A 818 -23.54 8.42 11.74
CA TRP A 818 -24.90 8.84 11.39
C TRP A 818 -25.83 7.64 11.21
N LEU A 819 -27.15 7.90 11.17
CA LEU A 819 -28.23 6.90 11.20
C LEU A 819 -28.03 5.71 10.25
N CYS A 820 -27.60 5.97 9.02
CA CYS A 820 -27.43 4.93 8.00
C CYS A 820 -26.27 3.95 8.31
N ASN A 821 -25.30 4.38 9.13
CA ASN A 821 -24.18 3.55 9.61
C ASN A 821 -24.51 2.77 10.90
N ILE A 822 -25.77 2.80 11.37
CA ILE A 822 -26.24 2.14 12.59
C ILE A 822 -27.32 1.10 12.26
N LEU A 823 -27.05 -0.17 12.55
CA LEU A 823 -28.03 -1.25 12.42
C LEU A 823 -28.54 -1.68 13.79
N PHE A 824 -29.85 -1.88 13.88
CA PHE A 824 -30.52 -2.36 15.09
C PHE A 824 -31.10 -3.75 14.88
N LYS A 825 -31.04 -4.58 15.92
CA LYS A 825 -31.82 -5.81 16.05
C LYS A 825 -32.93 -5.60 17.07
N TYR A 826 -34.07 -6.22 16.83
CA TYR A 826 -35.31 -5.96 17.53
C TYR A 826 -35.81 -7.19 18.29
N ASP A 827 -36.63 -6.99 19.33
CA ASP A 827 -37.42 -8.08 19.90
C ASP A 827 -38.65 -8.43 19.04
N ASP A 828 -39.10 -9.68 19.14
CA ASP A 828 -40.19 -10.22 18.32
C ASP A 828 -41.60 -9.82 18.82
N TYR A 829 -41.71 -9.04 19.90
CA TYR A 829 -42.96 -8.84 20.65
C TYR A 829 -43.43 -7.38 20.72
N LYS A 830 -42.50 -6.45 20.95
CA LYS A 830 -42.73 -5.00 21.06
C LYS A 830 -42.09 -4.24 19.90
N ASN A 831 -41.27 -4.89 19.07
CA ASN A 831 -40.46 -4.26 18.03
C ASN A 831 -39.55 -3.17 18.64
N MET A 832 -39.01 -3.43 19.83
CA MET A 832 -38.06 -2.56 20.52
C MET A 832 -36.61 -2.90 20.13
N PRO A 833 -35.70 -1.93 20.04
CA PRO A 833 -34.29 -2.19 19.76
C PRO A 833 -33.61 -2.87 20.95
N ILE A 834 -32.99 -4.04 20.72
CA ILE A 834 -32.33 -4.86 21.77
C ILE A 834 -30.83 -5.06 21.55
N SER A 835 -30.32 -4.85 20.34
CA SER A 835 -28.88 -4.81 20.06
C SER A 835 -28.58 -3.82 18.93
N VAL A 836 -27.34 -3.34 18.88
CA VAL A 836 -26.86 -2.34 17.92
C VAL A 836 -25.50 -2.74 17.34
N LYS A 837 -25.32 -2.47 16.05
CA LYS A 837 -24.07 -2.62 15.30
C LYS A 837 -23.77 -1.33 14.57
N PHE A 838 -22.49 -0.99 14.49
CA PHE A 838 -21.97 0.12 13.69
C PHE A 838 -21.20 -0.45 12.49
N ILE A 839 -21.22 0.28 11.38
CA ILE A 839 -20.52 -0.06 10.14
C ILE A 839 -19.91 1.21 9.52
N ASP A 840 -19.07 1.04 8.50
CA ASP A 840 -18.41 2.13 7.78
C ASP A 840 -17.50 3.02 8.64
N PHE A 841 -16.44 2.39 9.16
CA PHE A 841 -15.43 3.05 9.99
C PHE A 841 -14.42 3.90 9.19
N GLN A 842 -14.76 4.31 7.95
CA GLN A 842 -13.84 4.96 6.99
C GLN A 842 -13.28 6.32 7.42
N LEU A 843 -13.93 7.01 8.37
CA LEU A 843 -13.46 8.30 8.93
C LEU A 843 -12.86 8.17 10.34
N SER A 844 -12.51 6.95 10.77
CA SER A 844 -11.93 6.71 12.09
C SER A 844 -10.63 7.49 12.32
N HIS A 845 -10.53 8.10 13.49
CA HIS A 845 -9.47 9.03 13.86
C HIS A 845 -9.30 9.06 15.38
N TYR A 846 -8.26 9.73 15.91
CA TYR A 846 -8.06 9.86 17.35
C TYR A 846 -8.33 11.28 17.83
N ASN A 847 -9.43 11.50 18.54
CA ASN A 847 -9.84 12.79 19.08
C ASN A 847 -10.79 12.57 20.28
N SER A 848 -11.40 13.65 20.77
CA SER A 848 -12.38 13.63 21.85
C SER A 848 -13.59 12.76 21.51
N PHE A 849 -14.07 12.01 22.50
CA PHE A 849 -15.29 11.21 22.38
C PHE A 849 -16.52 12.03 21.96
N ALA A 850 -16.51 13.33 22.22
CA ALA A 850 -17.61 14.24 21.92
C ALA A 850 -17.76 14.51 20.41
N TRP A 851 -16.79 14.13 19.59
CA TRP A 851 -16.88 14.21 18.12
C TRP A 851 -18.03 13.34 17.59
N ASP A 852 -18.05 12.05 17.94
CA ASP A 852 -19.09 11.13 17.50
C ASP A 852 -20.44 11.36 18.20
N LEU A 853 -20.45 11.85 19.45
CA LEU A 853 -21.69 12.30 20.10
C LEU A 853 -22.28 13.52 19.39
N THR A 854 -21.45 14.49 19.00
CA THR A 854 -21.87 15.62 18.18
C THR A 854 -22.42 15.13 16.85
N PHE A 855 -21.68 14.27 16.14
CA PHE A 855 -22.11 13.75 14.84
C PHE A 855 -23.43 12.97 14.93
N LEU A 856 -23.53 11.98 15.83
CA LEU A 856 -24.75 11.19 16.07
C LEU A 856 -25.96 12.09 16.35
N LEU A 857 -25.82 13.06 17.26
CA LEU A 857 -26.94 13.88 17.71
C LEU A 857 -27.32 14.98 16.71
N TYR A 858 -26.38 15.47 15.91
CA TYR A 858 -26.66 16.47 14.86
C TYR A 858 -26.96 15.85 13.47
N THR A 859 -26.91 14.52 13.31
CA THR A 859 -27.36 13.81 12.09
C THR A 859 -28.62 12.96 12.30
N SER A 860 -28.76 12.29 13.45
CA SER A 860 -29.61 11.09 13.58
C SER A 860 -30.86 11.26 14.45
N VAL A 861 -31.04 12.41 15.08
CA VAL A 861 -32.24 12.77 15.86
C VAL A 861 -32.76 14.14 15.45
N THR A 862 -34.05 14.41 15.67
CA THR A 862 -34.59 15.75 15.42
C THR A 862 -34.03 16.77 16.41
N PRO A 863 -33.78 18.02 15.99
CA PRO A 863 -33.39 19.12 16.87
C PRO A 863 -34.24 19.30 18.12
N ALA A 864 -35.57 19.15 18.02
CA ALA A 864 -36.48 19.25 19.16
C ALA A 864 -36.26 18.13 20.18
N PHE A 865 -36.23 16.88 19.71
CA PHE A 865 -35.91 15.71 20.55
C PHE A 865 -34.54 15.89 21.23
N ARG A 866 -33.52 16.28 20.47
CA ARG A 866 -32.15 16.46 20.98
C ARG A 866 -32.12 17.47 22.14
N ARG A 867 -32.72 18.66 21.94
CA ARG A 867 -32.79 19.70 22.99
C ARG A 867 -33.54 19.23 24.24
N GLN A 868 -34.58 18.40 24.08
CA GLN A 868 -35.37 17.84 25.18
C GLN A 868 -34.63 16.74 25.97
N HIS A 869 -33.79 15.94 25.31
CA HIS A 869 -33.22 14.71 25.88
C HIS A 869 -31.69 14.73 26.10
N PHE A 870 -30.97 15.80 25.73
CA PHE A 870 -29.51 15.94 25.89
C PHE A 870 -28.96 15.38 27.22
N THR A 871 -29.52 15.79 28.36
CA THR A 871 -29.05 15.37 29.69
C THR A 871 -29.09 13.85 29.86
N ALA A 872 -30.24 13.22 29.58
CA ALA A 872 -30.42 11.77 29.71
C ALA A 872 -29.51 10.97 28.75
N ILE A 873 -29.22 11.52 27.57
CA ILE A 873 -28.30 10.94 26.59
C ILE A 873 -26.85 11.03 27.11
N TYR A 874 -26.43 12.20 27.59
CA TYR A 874 -25.09 12.41 28.16
C TYR A 874 -24.85 11.57 29.43
N ASP A 875 -25.88 11.41 30.27
CA ASP A 875 -25.84 10.57 31.45
C ASP A 875 -25.72 9.09 31.08
N ALA A 876 -26.57 8.58 30.17
CA ALA A 876 -26.51 7.19 29.71
C ALA A 876 -25.19 6.84 28.99
N TYR A 877 -24.60 7.83 28.30
CA TYR A 877 -23.24 7.75 27.76
C TYR A 877 -22.20 7.64 28.88
N PHE A 878 -22.21 8.58 29.84
CA PHE A 878 -21.25 8.64 30.95
C PHE A 878 -21.25 7.36 31.78
N GLU A 879 -22.43 6.93 32.25
CA GLU A 879 -22.60 5.72 33.04
C GLU A 879 -22.02 4.49 32.33
N THR A 880 -22.25 4.38 31.02
CA THR A 880 -21.81 3.22 30.24
C THR A 880 -20.32 3.26 29.94
N LEU A 881 -19.77 4.45 29.70
CA LEU A 881 -18.33 4.66 29.52
C LEU A 881 -17.58 4.27 30.81
N ILE A 882 -17.95 4.85 31.95
CA ILE A 882 -17.30 4.64 33.25
C ILE A 882 -17.46 3.18 33.72
N ARG A 883 -18.67 2.62 33.64
CA ARG A 883 -18.91 1.19 33.95
C ARG A 883 -18.07 0.24 33.09
N THR A 884 -17.86 0.56 31.82
CA THR A 884 -17.04 -0.26 30.93
C THR A 884 -15.54 -0.09 31.27
N LEU A 885 -15.06 1.14 31.50
CA LEU A 885 -13.68 1.38 31.93
C LEU A 885 -13.35 0.69 33.28
N HIS A 886 -14.30 0.61 34.21
CA HIS A 886 -14.13 -0.18 35.44
C HIS A 886 -14.09 -1.69 35.18
N PHE A 887 -14.95 -2.23 34.31
CA PHE A 887 -14.95 -3.65 33.96
C PHE A 887 -13.61 -4.11 33.34
N TYR A 888 -12.96 -3.25 32.58
CA TYR A 888 -11.65 -3.50 31.95
C TYR A 888 -10.44 -3.04 32.79
N ASN A 889 -10.63 -2.75 34.08
CA ASN A 889 -9.55 -2.34 35.00
C ASN A 889 -8.68 -1.18 34.49
N TYR A 890 -9.29 -0.26 33.73
CA TYR A 890 -8.58 0.82 33.03
C TYR A 890 -7.74 1.66 34.00
N SER A 891 -6.42 1.62 33.82
CA SER A 891 -5.48 2.22 34.77
C SER A 891 -5.16 3.71 34.49
N GLY A 892 -5.78 4.32 33.49
CA GLY A 892 -5.61 5.72 33.14
C GLY A 892 -6.61 6.67 33.84
N ARG A 893 -6.57 7.96 33.46
CA ARG A 893 -7.50 8.97 34.00
C ARG A 893 -8.93 8.71 33.52
N TYR A 894 -9.84 8.44 34.46
CA TYR A 894 -11.27 8.36 34.20
C TYR A 894 -11.85 9.76 33.86
N PRO A 895 -12.71 9.87 32.84
CA PRO A 895 -13.48 11.09 32.58
C PRO A 895 -14.38 11.46 33.77
N LYS A 896 -14.71 12.75 33.91
CA LYS A 896 -15.77 13.21 34.80
C LYS A 896 -17.05 13.55 34.01
N ARG A 897 -18.20 13.65 34.69
CA ARG A 897 -19.48 13.92 34.03
C ARG A 897 -19.52 15.31 33.39
N GLU A 898 -18.95 16.30 34.05
CA GLU A 898 -18.88 17.70 33.59
C GLU A 898 -17.98 17.84 32.36
N ALA A 899 -17.04 16.90 32.15
CA ALA A 899 -16.18 16.90 30.96
C ALA A 899 -16.95 16.57 29.67
N ILE A 900 -18.12 15.92 29.76
CA ILE A 900 -19.04 15.77 28.61
C ILE A 900 -19.67 17.11 28.29
N ASP A 901 -20.20 17.85 29.27
CA ASP A 901 -20.85 19.13 29.02
C ASP A 901 -19.84 20.15 28.46
N LEU A 902 -18.61 20.18 28.98
CA LEU A 902 -17.53 21.03 28.47
C LEU A 902 -17.19 20.71 27.00
N GLU A 903 -16.98 19.43 26.66
CA GLU A 903 -16.59 19.04 25.31
C GLU A 903 -17.74 19.15 24.29
N MET A 904 -18.98 18.85 24.68
CA MET A 904 -20.15 19.07 23.84
C MET A 904 -20.41 20.57 23.61
N ASN A 905 -20.13 21.43 24.60
CA ASN A 905 -20.15 22.89 24.38
C ASN A 905 -19.01 23.34 23.45
N ARG A 906 -17.78 22.83 23.61
CA ARG A 906 -16.64 23.13 22.70
C ARG A 906 -16.97 22.78 21.25
N LEU A 907 -17.65 21.67 21.01
CA LEU A 907 -18.01 21.18 19.68
C LEU A 907 -19.35 21.71 19.13
N LYS A 908 -20.01 22.68 19.79
CA LYS A 908 -21.24 23.32 19.24
C LYS A 908 -21.08 23.85 17.82
N PHE A 909 -19.90 24.37 17.47
CA PHE A 909 -19.63 24.82 16.10
C PHE A 909 -19.53 23.67 15.09
N LEU A 910 -19.00 22.50 15.48
CA LEU A 910 -19.08 21.29 14.65
C LEU A 910 -20.54 20.86 14.47
N GLY A 911 -21.37 20.94 15.51
CA GLY A 911 -22.82 20.70 15.43
C GLY A 911 -23.54 21.64 14.45
N PHE A 912 -23.18 22.93 14.44
CA PHE A 912 -23.66 23.90 13.44
C PHE A 912 -23.25 23.51 12.00
N VAL A 913 -21.99 23.18 11.75
CA VAL A 913 -21.54 22.74 10.42
C VAL A 913 -22.20 21.43 10.00
N THR A 914 -22.41 20.49 10.93
CA THR A 914 -23.10 19.22 10.69
C THR A 914 -24.56 19.45 10.28
N LEU A 915 -25.24 20.44 10.87
CA LEU A 915 -26.59 20.84 10.45
C LEU A 915 -26.61 21.40 9.03
N CYS A 916 -25.63 22.25 8.68
CA CYS A 916 -25.49 22.82 7.34
C CYS A 916 -25.05 21.81 6.27
N THR A 917 -24.67 20.58 6.65
CA THR A 917 -24.10 19.57 5.74
C THR A 917 -24.85 18.24 5.84
N MET A 918 -24.40 17.31 6.68
CA MET A 918 -24.94 15.94 6.77
C MET A 918 -26.41 15.89 7.19
N TYR A 919 -26.89 16.82 8.02
CA TYR A 919 -28.32 16.90 8.35
C TYR A 919 -29.16 17.39 7.17
N ALA A 920 -28.65 18.36 6.41
CA ALA A 920 -29.29 18.86 5.20
C ALA A 920 -29.43 17.74 4.14
N LEU A 921 -28.37 16.95 3.92
CA LEU A 921 -28.43 15.77 3.05
C LEU A 921 -29.37 14.68 3.59
N SER A 922 -29.42 14.50 4.92
CA SER A 922 -30.30 13.50 5.55
C SER A 922 -31.79 13.84 5.37
N LEU A 923 -32.14 15.14 5.42
CA LEU A 923 -33.50 15.65 5.18
C LEU A 923 -33.85 15.86 3.70
N ALA A 924 -32.90 15.75 2.78
CA ALA A 924 -33.15 15.98 1.36
C ALA A 924 -34.02 14.87 0.75
N ASP A 925 -35.15 15.28 0.17
CA ASP A 925 -36.13 14.42 -0.55
C ASP A 925 -36.02 14.64 -2.07
N ILE A 926 -34.78 14.78 -2.55
CA ILE A 926 -34.43 14.99 -3.96
C ILE A 926 -33.32 14.01 -4.37
N GLU A 927 -33.34 13.58 -5.64
CA GLU A 927 -32.27 12.75 -6.19
C GLU A 927 -30.93 13.52 -6.21
N GLU A 928 -29.85 12.85 -5.84
CA GLU A 928 -28.47 13.39 -5.81
C GLU A 928 -28.38 14.79 -5.16
N PRO A 929 -28.60 14.92 -3.83
CA PRO A 929 -28.62 16.22 -3.14
C PRO A 929 -27.25 16.94 -3.10
N PHE A 930 -26.16 16.21 -3.35
CA PHE A 930 -24.80 16.73 -3.40
C PHE A 930 -24.08 16.27 -4.67
N ASN A 931 -23.49 17.21 -5.41
CA ASN A 931 -22.66 16.93 -6.58
C ASN A 931 -21.22 16.57 -6.15
N VAL A 932 -20.86 15.29 -6.16
CA VAL A 932 -19.52 14.82 -5.76
C VAL A 932 -18.36 15.33 -6.62
N GLU A 933 -18.63 15.82 -7.83
CA GLU A 933 -17.59 16.33 -8.74
C GLU A 933 -16.99 17.67 -8.26
N VAL A 934 -17.60 18.36 -7.27
CA VAL A 934 -17.02 19.59 -6.69
C VAL A 934 -15.74 19.36 -5.88
N PHE A 935 -15.42 18.11 -5.52
CA PHE A 935 -14.13 17.75 -4.94
C PHE A 935 -12.98 17.66 -5.98
N GLY A 936 -13.30 17.70 -7.27
CA GLY A 936 -12.34 17.75 -8.37
C GLY A 936 -11.77 19.15 -8.58
N ASP A 937 -11.61 19.56 -9.85
CA ASP A 937 -11.20 20.91 -10.25
C ASP A 937 -12.42 21.69 -10.81
N HIS A 938 -13.47 21.79 -9.99
CA HIS A 938 -14.74 22.43 -10.34
C HIS A 938 -14.67 23.97 -10.22
N PRO A 939 -15.25 24.76 -11.14
CA PRO A 939 -15.10 26.22 -11.16
C PRO A 939 -15.82 26.98 -10.03
N ASP A 940 -16.81 26.37 -9.38
CA ASP A 940 -17.35 26.81 -8.08
C ASP A 940 -17.37 25.60 -7.12
N PRO A 941 -16.32 25.35 -6.32
CA PRO A 941 -16.32 24.19 -5.42
C PRO A 941 -17.41 24.31 -4.35
N LYS A 942 -17.85 25.52 -4.00
CA LYS A 942 -18.89 25.79 -2.99
C LYS A 942 -20.32 25.57 -3.53
N SER A 943 -20.49 25.14 -4.78
CA SER A 943 -21.78 24.80 -5.37
C SER A 943 -22.22 23.34 -5.19
N GLY A 944 -21.55 22.56 -4.32
CA GLY A 944 -21.81 21.12 -4.18
C GLY A 944 -23.24 20.76 -3.75
N PHE A 945 -23.86 21.57 -2.90
CA PHE A 945 -25.22 21.34 -2.40
C PHE A 945 -26.29 21.96 -3.31
N LYS A 946 -27.36 21.22 -3.59
CA LYS A 946 -28.55 21.71 -4.30
C LYS A 946 -29.31 22.75 -3.44
N PRO A 947 -29.62 23.97 -3.97
CA PRO A 947 -30.30 25.03 -3.21
C PRO A 947 -31.65 24.61 -2.58
N GLU A 948 -32.39 23.74 -3.27
CA GLU A 948 -33.72 23.25 -2.92
C GLU A 948 -33.77 22.63 -1.51
N ILE A 949 -32.64 22.10 -1.02
CA ILE A 949 -32.50 21.53 0.32
C ILE A 949 -32.67 22.61 1.39
N PHE A 950 -32.01 23.76 1.21
CA PHE A 950 -32.04 24.87 2.16
C PHE A 950 -33.26 25.78 1.97
N GLU A 951 -33.83 25.80 0.77
CA GLU A 951 -35.06 26.52 0.46
C GLU A 951 -36.32 25.79 0.95
N SER A 952 -36.21 24.49 1.25
CA SER A 952 -37.29 23.65 1.78
C SER A 952 -37.84 24.12 3.14
N GLU A 953 -39.14 24.33 3.19
CA GLU A 953 -39.88 24.71 4.41
C GLU A 953 -39.81 23.59 5.49
N VAL A 954 -39.57 22.33 5.11
CA VAL A 954 -39.33 21.22 6.04
C VAL A 954 -37.98 21.38 6.75
N TYR A 955 -36.92 21.67 5.99
CA TYR A 955 -35.58 21.90 6.54
C TYR A 955 -35.58 23.15 7.44
N LYS A 956 -36.11 24.28 6.94
CA LYS A 956 -36.28 25.54 7.70
C LYS A 956 -36.97 25.31 9.04
N ASN A 957 -38.18 24.72 9.04
CA ASN A 957 -38.92 24.54 10.29
C ASN A 957 -38.23 23.62 11.30
N THR A 958 -37.42 22.69 10.82
CA THR A 958 -36.67 21.75 11.66
C THR A 958 -35.47 22.41 12.35
N VAL A 959 -34.68 23.23 11.62
CA VAL A 959 -33.41 23.78 12.13
C VAL A 959 -33.49 25.20 12.68
N GLN A 960 -34.53 25.97 12.36
CA GLN A 960 -34.64 27.40 12.73
C GLN A 960 -34.36 27.70 14.21
N GLN A 961 -34.84 26.87 15.14
CA GLN A 961 -34.61 27.11 16.57
C GLN A 961 -33.15 26.89 16.98
N ASP A 962 -32.41 25.98 16.34
CA ASP A 962 -30.96 25.85 16.59
C ASP A 962 -30.19 27.05 16.06
N LEU A 963 -30.53 27.56 14.88
CA LEU A 963 -29.86 28.73 14.30
C LEU A 963 -30.05 29.98 15.17
N SER A 964 -31.25 30.18 15.72
CA SER A 964 -31.50 31.25 16.70
C SER A 964 -30.71 31.07 18.00
N LEU A 965 -30.51 29.83 18.47
CA LEU A 965 -29.70 29.54 19.66
C LEU A 965 -28.21 29.75 19.39
N PHE A 966 -27.68 29.27 18.27
CA PHE A 966 -26.28 29.48 17.88
C PHE A 966 -25.95 30.98 17.71
N PHE A 967 -26.88 31.77 17.17
CA PHE A 967 -26.74 33.23 17.08
C PHE A 967 -26.73 33.88 18.48
N ALA A 968 -27.65 33.48 19.36
CA ALA A 968 -27.71 33.99 20.74
C ALA A 968 -26.48 33.60 21.59
N GLU A 969 -25.88 32.44 21.34
CA GLU A 969 -24.66 31.96 21.99
C GLU A 969 -23.36 32.48 21.35
N GLY A 970 -23.44 33.26 20.25
CA GLY A 970 -22.25 33.77 19.54
C GLY A 970 -21.45 32.70 18.78
N ILE A 971 -22.06 31.55 18.50
CA ILE A 971 -21.48 30.51 17.62
C ILE A 971 -21.48 30.98 16.16
N ILE A 972 -22.47 31.82 15.75
CA ILE A 972 -22.59 32.44 14.42
C ILE A 972 -22.76 33.96 14.48
#